data_AF-A0AA50E0K1-F1
#
_entry.id   AF-A0AA50E0K1-F1
#
_cell.length_a   1.000
_cell.length_b   1.000
_cell.length_c   1.000
_cell.angle_alpha   90.00
_cell.angle_beta   90.00
_cell.angle_gamma   90.00
#
_symmetry.space_group_name_H-M   'P 1'
#
loop_
_entity.id
_entity.type
_entity.pdbx_description
1 polymer ?
#
loop_
_entity_poly.entity_id
_entity_poly.type
_entity_poly.pdbx_seq_one_letter_code
_entity_poly.pdbx_strand_id
1 'polypeptide(L)'
;MLVKFTDTLTITEMFNLDRFNEIKLSQGGRPQQFTQFNDANVAGYGAYREEIGARTITYDDGLSVQNAEISNLDGFGSSFSTASDIRMGDTINNLTGVLSYQWAGNASSGATWRVRSAVDGTNQFTKVNDRPVTPENVGGSLKVTGFNVLNYFKTIDLSGVSTAIGQDPRGADTTAEFDRQTDKLVTALLAIDADVLGLAELENDFLPGSSGNAIENLVNELNAVAGAGTYNWVNPGTQFVGTDAIAVGLIYKVSAVSLVGDAAILNTQAFLDPNNTGENRNRPTVAQTFRDLVTGETFTAVVNHFKSKGASGLTAGDAGNPDSDQNDGQGFWNDTRTKAAQELVTWLNTNPTGVNDSDYLLLGDYNAYAQEDPIKALESAGYVNLGAQFSGGTNTSYVFDGQTGTLDYAFASASLAAQVTGATEWGINADEADVLDYNLDFGRDVNIFDGTVPYRSSDHDPIIVGLNLASPVEPIANEIGVVAENGFFFVQLPGGDEVQLKFNNQPFASNIFGNWQILEAETVNGINQVLWQNPNLGQIGVWNADSNWNWISSQTWPTNSFNTLEAEVTFQIDINNDDLLGDRLTTIENQGSTTLLEGILGNYYVQSGDDLTTPIKYLGEAFDNNLGNWQALAAETVQGVNQVLWQNLDTNQIGVWNSSADWNWISSSVFEAGSPQAIAQADIFGVDLNAVI
;
A
#
# COMPACT_ATOMS: atom_id res chain seq x y z
N MET A 1 0.23 20.80 43.63
CA MET A 1 1.69 20.84 43.92
C MET A 1 2.37 21.45 42.71
N LEU A 2 3.22 22.48 42.86
CA LEU A 2 4.00 22.97 41.71
C LEU A 2 5.06 21.92 41.35
N VAL A 3 5.11 21.50 40.08
CA VAL A 3 6.03 20.48 39.57
C VAL A 3 6.71 20.96 38.30
N LYS A 4 7.86 20.35 38.00
CA LYS A 4 8.57 20.46 36.74
C LYS A 4 8.96 19.07 36.28
N PHE A 5 8.50 18.66 35.10
CA PHE A 5 8.85 17.39 34.48
C PHE A 5 10.22 17.54 33.81
N THR A 6 11.19 16.70 34.18
CA THR A 6 12.55 16.76 33.61
C THR A 6 12.68 15.98 32.32
N ASP A 7 11.80 15.01 32.10
CA ASP A 7 11.76 14.21 30.89
C ASP A 7 11.05 14.96 29.76
N THR A 8 11.44 14.66 28.53
CA THR A 8 10.68 15.06 27.34
C THR A 8 9.36 14.29 27.31
N LEU A 9 8.26 15.02 27.14
CA LEU A 9 6.93 14.44 26.95
C LEU A 9 6.48 14.65 25.51
N THR A 10 5.69 13.72 25.00
CA THR A 10 5.13 13.72 23.64
C THR A 10 3.63 13.86 23.70
N ILE A 11 3.03 14.66 22.82
CA ILE A 11 1.58 14.76 22.70
C ILE A 11 1.04 13.47 22.13
N THR A 12 0.04 12.90 22.80
CA THR A 12 -0.54 11.63 22.39
C THR A 12 -2.02 11.70 22.06
N GLU A 13 -2.73 12.70 22.57
CA GLU A 13 -4.17 12.85 22.39
C GLU A 13 -4.55 14.32 22.35
N MET A 14 -5.45 14.67 21.41
CA MET A 14 -5.97 16.02 21.22
C MET A 14 -7.49 16.06 20.97
N PHE A 15 -8.20 14.93 21.10
CA PHE A 15 -9.65 14.83 20.90
C PHE A 15 -10.50 15.80 21.75
N ASN A 16 -9.99 16.23 22.89
CA ASN A 16 -10.70 17.16 23.79
C ASN A 16 -10.17 18.60 23.69
N LEU A 17 -9.36 18.92 22.68
CA LEU A 17 -8.67 20.21 22.58
C LEU A 17 -9.64 21.37 22.42
N ASP A 18 -10.51 21.36 21.42
CA ASP A 18 -11.48 22.44 21.17
C ASP A 18 -12.49 22.61 22.29
N ARG A 19 -12.92 21.49 22.87
CA ARG A 19 -14.01 21.49 23.84
C ARG A 19 -13.55 21.81 25.25
N PHE A 20 -12.34 21.41 25.63
CA PHE A 20 -11.83 21.49 27.00
C PHE A 20 -10.41 22.03 27.12
N ASN A 21 -9.77 22.44 26.02
CA ASN A 21 -8.34 22.80 25.99
C ASN A 21 -7.47 21.73 26.63
N GLU A 22 -7.80 20.47 26.38
CA GLU A 22 -7.21 19.31 27.04
C GLU A 22 -6.41 18.48 26.04
N ILE A 23 -5.15 18.19 26.39
CA ILE A 23 -4.31 17.23 25.69
C ILE A 23 -3.75 16.17 26.65
N LYS A 24 -3.36 15.02 26.12
CA LYS A 24 -2.56 14.04 26.87
C LYS A 24 -1.11 14.06 26.40
N LEU A 25 -0.22 13.87 27.36
CA LEU A 25 1.22 13.81 27.17
C LEU A 25 1.76 12.52 27.76
N SER A 26 2.69 11.86 27.07
CA SER A 26 3.39 10.67 27.59
C SER A 26 4.91 10.88 27.63
N GLN A 27 5.57 10.31 28.63
CA GLN A 27 7.01 10.12 28.61
C GLN A 27 7.36 8.92 27.73
N GLY A 28 8.47 9.01 26.97
CA GLY A 28 8.97 7.90 26.16
C GLY A 28 8.28 7.72 24.81
N GLY A 29 7.87 8.81 24.17
CA GLY A 29 7.23 8.79 22.85
C GLY A 29 5.75 8.42 22.91
N ARG A 30 5.15 8.23 21.73
CA ARG A 30 3.74 7.83 21.59
C ARG A 30 3.59 6.35 21.94
N PRO A 31 2.69 5.99 22.88
CA PRO A 31 2.39 4.60 23.13
C PRO A 31 1.61 4.01 21.95
N GLN A 32 1.81 2.73 21.70
CA GLN A 32 1.08 1.98 20.67
C GLN A 32 0.00 1.13 21.32
N GLN A 33 -0.97 0.65 20.56
CA GLN A 33 -1.94 -0.31 21.05
C GLN A 33 -1.24 -1.64 21.36
N PHE A 34 -1.62 -2.31 22.45
CA PHE A 34 -0.92 -3.51 22.92
C PHE A 34 -0.82 -4.59 21.83
N THR A 35 -1.94 -4.89 21.19
CA THR A 35 -2.07 -5.86 20.11
C THR A 35 -1.61 -5.35 18.75
N GLN A 36 -0.95 -4.18 18.66
CA GLN A 36 -0.20 -3.82 17.45
C GLN A 36 1.09 -4.65 17.32
N PHE A 37 1.77 -4.94 18.44
CA PHE A 37 3.06 -5.65 18.45
C PHE A 37 3.14 -6.84 19.40
N ASN A 38 2.09 -7.10 20.17
CA ASN A 38 2.05 -8.22 21.11
C ASN A 38 0.87 -9.13 20.83
N ASP A 39 1.09 -10.44 20.97
CA ASP A 39 -0.02 -11.39 21.01
C ASP A 39 -0.99 -11.04 22.14
N ALA A 40 -2.27 -11.31 21.91
CA ALA A 40 -3.32 -11.17 22.91
C ALA A 40 -2.93 -11.86 24.23
N ASN A 41 -2.92 -11.10 25.32
CA ASN A 41 -2.48 -11.60 26.61
C ASN A 41 -3.06 -10.79 27.77
N VAL A 42 -3.86 -11.42 28.63
CA VAL A 42 -4.52 -10.73 29.76
C VAL A 42 -3.51 -10.10 30.73
N ALA A 43 -2.47 -10.85 31.11
CA ALA A 43 -1.49 -10.35 32.06
C ALA A 43 -0.58 -9.26 31.45
N GLY A 44 -0.15 -9.46 30.21
CA GLY A 44 0.65 -8.52 29.44
C GLY A 44 -0.10 -7.22 29.18
N TYR A 45 -1.35 -7.29 28.73
CA TYR A 45 -2.19 -6.11 28.52
C TYR A 45 -2.47 -5.35 29.81
N GLY A 46 -2.75 -6.07 30.90
CA GLY A 46 -2.90 -5.46 32.23
C GLY A 46 -1.66 -4.69 32.67
N ALA A 47 -0.47 -5.31 32.56
CA ALA A 47 0.80 -4.65 32.88
C ALA A 47 1.10 -3.46 31.96
N TYR A 48 0.80 -3.59 30.65
CA TYR A 48 1.00 -2.53 29.66
C TYR A 48 0.16 -1.29 29.96
N ARG A 49 -1.10 -1.48 30.36
CA ARG A 49 -1.98 -0.37 30.78
C ARG A 49 -1.48 0.34 32.03
N GLU A 50 -0.96 -0.40 33.01
CA GLU A 50 -0.33 0.18 34.19
C GLU A 50 0.92 1.00 33.83
N GLU A 51 1.74 0.49 32.90
CA GLU A 51 2.93 1.17 32.40
C GLU A 51 2.58 2.49 31.70
N ILE A 52 1.67 2.48 30.71
CA ILE A 52 1.22 3.69 30.01
C ILE A 52 0.62 4.69 31.00
N GLY A 53 -0.25 4.21 31.90
CA GLY A 53 -0.89 5.05 32.90
C GLY A 53 0.12 5.74 33.83
N ALA A 54 1.21 5.06 34.18
CA ALA A 54 2.27 5.60 35.03
C ALA A 54 3.12 6.69 34.35
N ARG A 55 3.14 6.74 33.01
CA ARG A 55 3.94 7.68 32.22
C ARG A 55 3.10 8.71 31.43
N THR A 56 1.79 8.75 31.66
CA THR A 56 0.86 9.67 30.97
C THR A 56 0.33 10.74 31.92
N ILE A 57 0.17 11.96 31.42
CA ILE A 57 -0.38 13.09 32.17
C ILE A 57 -1.29 13.94 31.28
N THR A 58 -2.39 14.43 31.84
CA THR A 58 -3.25 15.41 31.16
C THR A 58 -2.70 16.82 31.37
N TYR A 59 -2.67 17.62 30.31
CA TYR A 59 -2.35 19.05 30.35
C TYR A 59 -3.56 19.84 29.87
N ASP A 60 -4.01 20.83 30.66
CA ASP A 60 -5.19 21.64 30.34
C ASP A 60 -5.03 23.11 30.79
N ASP A 61 -5.97 23.96 30.37
CA ASP A 61 -6.01 25.40 30.65
C ASP A 61 -6.51 25.77 32.07
N GLY A 62 -6.94 24.76 32.85
CA GLY A 62 -7.47 24.94 34.19
C GLY A 62 -8.89 25.49 34.31
N LEU A 63 -9.60 25.63 33.18
CA LEU A 63 -10.99 26.04 33.15
C LEU A 63 -11.92 24.83 33.29
N SER A 64 -13.17 25.10 33.70
CA SER A 64 -14.24 24.11 33.75
C SER A 64 -15.39 24.43 32.80
N VAL A 65 -15.19 25.42 31.93
CA VAL A 65 -16.11 25.79 30.87
C VAL A 65 -15.76 25.02 29.60
N GLN A 66 -16.76 24.81 28.74
CA GLN A 66 -16.52 24.24 27.41
C GLN A 66 -16.19 25.35 26.41
N ASN A 67 -15.42 25.00 25.39
CA ASN A 67 -15.21 25.80 24.17
C ASN A 67 -14.60 27.18 24.48
N ALA A 68 -13.65 27.20 25.42
CA ALA A 68 -12.81 28.36 25.62
C ALA A 68 -11.79 28.45 24.48
N GLU A 69 -11.32 29.65 24.16
CA GLU A 69 -10.31 29.85 23.12
C GLU A 69 -9.09 28.95 23.34
N ILE A 70 -8.65 28.25 22.28
CA ILE A 70 -7.49 27.33 22.34
C ILE A 70 -6.22 28.06 22.80
N SER A 71 -6.11 29.37 22.52
CA SER A 71 -5.01 30.20 22.99
C SER A 71 -4.88 30.30 24.52
N ASN A 72 -5.90 29.87 25.27
CA ASN A 72 -5.80 29.77 26.73
C ASN A 72 -4.94 28.58 27.19
N LEU A 73 -4.73 27.57 26.34
CA LEU A 73 -3.80 26.50 26.60
C LEU A 73 -2.37 27.00 26.40
N ASP A 74 -1.66 27.19 27.50
CA ASP A 74 -0.28 27.71 27.48
C ASP A 74 0.63 26.84 26.58
N GLY A 75 1.35 27.49 25.66
CA GLY A 75 2.17 26.84 24.65
C GLY A 75 1.50 26.64 23.27
N PHE A 76 0.20 26.89 23.11
CA PHE A 76 -0.52 26.74 21.82
C PHE A 76 -0.59 28.04 20.99
N GLY A 77 0.02 29.12 21.47
CA GLY A 77 0.07 30.38 20.74
C GLY A 77 -1.26 31.14 20.72
N SER A 78 -1.36 32.19 19.90
CA SER A 78 -2.53 33.08 19.85
C SER A 78 -3.61 32.65 18.84
N SER A 79 -3.34 31.64 18.02
CA SER A 79 -4.22 31.15 16.96
C SER A 79 -3.94 29.68 16.70
N PHE A 80 -4.98 28.92 16.35
CA PHE A 80 -4.85 27.52 15.95
C PHE A 80 -5.24 27.31 14.46
N SER A 81 -4.38 26.72 13.62
CA SER A 81 -4.59 26.32 12.22
C SER A 81 -3.64 25.19 11.77
N THR A 82 -3.99 24.50 10.68
CA THR A 82 -3.11 23.51 10.01
C THR A 82 -1.73 24.06 9.60
N ALA A 83 -1.60 25.36 9.34
CA ALA A 83 -0.36 25.98 8.87
C ALA A 83 0.66 26.25 9.98
N SER A 84 0.20 26.48 11.21
CA SER A 84 1.02 27.08 12.26
C SER A 84 1.23 26.22 13.49
N ASP A 85 0.68 25.01 13.55
CA ASP A 85 0.40 24.41 14.85
C ASP A 85 0.99 23.04 15.11
N ILE A 86 0.92 22.75 16.40
CA ILE A 86 1.29 21.54 17.10
C ILE A 86 0.31 20.41 16.75
N ARG A 87 0.83 19.20 16.60
CA ARG A 87 0.04 17.97 16.41
C ARG A 87 0.46 16.86 17.36
N MET A 88 -0.31 15.77 17.42
CA MET A 88 0.11 14.58 18.17
C MET A 88 1.47 14.12 17.66
N GLY A 89 2.38 13.70 18.54
CA GLY A 89 3.78 13.41 18.22
C GLY A 89 4.75 14.58 18.46
N ASP A 90 4.28 15.82 18.56
CA ASP A 90 5.13 16.93 18.98
C ASP A 90 5.48 16.85 20.47
N THR A 91 6.53 17.55 20.87
CA THR A 91 7.14 17.34 22.19
C THR A 91 7.17 18.58 23.04
N ILE A 92 7.24 18.40 24.35
CA ILE A 92 7.54 19.45 25.31
C ILE A 92 8.66 19.00 26.24
N ASN A 93 9.61 19.90 26.45
CA ASN A 93 10.64 19.75 27.47
C ASN A 93 10.27 20.59 28.68
N ASN A 94 10.65 20.14 29.88
CA ASN A 94 10.56 20.98 31.09
C ASN A 94 9.15 21.46 31.44
N LEU A 95 8.09 20.70 31.07
CA LEU A 95 6.70 21.04 31.39
C LEU A 95 6.59 21.45 32.86
N THR A 96 6.08 22.66 33.11
CA THR A 96 6.01 23.24 34.46
C THR A 96 4.59 23.69 34.76
N GLY A 97 4.08 23.29 35.91
CA GLY A 97 2.71 23.62 36.28
C GLY A 97 2.28 23.07 37.63
N VAL A 98 1.04 23.34 38.01
CA VAL A 98 0.42 22.80 39.22
C VAL A 98 -0.17 21.43 38.91
N LEU A 99 0.44 20.38 39.48
CA LEU A 99 -0.12 19.04 39.48
C LEU A 99 -1.26 18.92 40.50
N SER A 100 -2.38 18.37 40.04
CA SER A 100 -3.55 18.07 40.89
C SER A 100 -4.35 16.89 40.33
N TYR A 101 -5.11 16.20 41.18
CA TYR A 101 -6.11 15.22 40.75
C TYR A 101 -7.48 15.90 40.79
N GLN A 102 -8.06 16.21 39.63
CA GLN A 102 -9.27 17.04 39.55
C GLN A 102 -10.18 16.66 38.38
N TRP A 103 -11.47 16.86 38.62
CA TRP A 103 -12.53 16.86 37.61
C TRP A 103 -12.58 18.22 36.91
N ALA A 104 -12.70 18.25 35.58
CA ALA A 104 -12.67 19.48 34.80
C ALA A 104 -14.06 20.01 34.40
N GLY A 105 -15.13 19.60 35.09
CA GLY A 105 -16.46 20.17 34.90
C GLY A 105 -17.38 19.42 33.95
N ASN A 106 -16.92 18.35 33.29
CA ASN A 106 -17.76 17.51 32.44
C ASN A 106 -17.39 16.01 32.52
N ALA A 107 -18.33 15.11 32.20
CA ALA A 107 -18.05 13.66 32.18
C ALA A 107 -17.05 13.26 31.08
N SER A 108 -17.06 13.94 29.93
CA SER A 108 -16.09 13.73 28.84
C SER A 108 -14.67 14.19 29.19
N SER A 109 -14.53 15.00 30.25
CA SER A 109 -13.24 15.44 30.82
C SER A 109 -13.22 15.11 32.32
N GLY A 110 -13.13 13.81 32.58
CA GLY A 110 -13.27 13.20 33.91
C GLY A 110 -12.17 13.58 34.92
N ALA A 111 -12.28 13.05 36.13
CA ALA A 111 -11.27 13.23 37.17
C ALA A 111 -9.98 12.46 36.82
N THR A 112 -8.87 13.17 36.67
CA THR A 112 -7.55 12.58 36.37
C THR A 112 -6.43 13.43 36.95
N TRP A 113 -5.19 12.91 36.91
CA TRP A 113 -4.00 13.70 37.19
C TRP A 113 -3.78 14.70 36.06
N ARG A 114 -3.76 15.98 36.42
CA ARG A 114 -3.68 17.11 35.50
C ARG A 114 -2.56 18.05 35.91
N VAL A 115 -1.86 18.59 34.92
CA VAL A 115 -0.91 19.68 35.07
C VAL A 115 -1.51 20.91 34.41
N ARG A 116 -1.49 22.03 35.11
CA ARG A 116 -1.96 23.33 34.61
C ARG A 116 -0.85 24.33 34.70
N SER A 117 -0.67 25.14 33.66
CA SER A 117 0.34 26.19 33.72
C SER A 117 0.05 27.13 34.90
N ALA A 118 1.12 27.51 35.61
CA ALA A 118 1.02 28.50 36.68
C ALA A 118 1.29 29.92 36.19
N VAL A 119 1.91 30.06 35.01
CA VAL A 119 2.39 31.32 34.42
C VAL A 119 2.37 31.18 32.90
N ASP A 120 1.58 32.00 32.22
CA ASP A 120 1.49 32.01 30.75
C ASP A 120 2.85 32.28 30.09
N GLY A 121 3.10 31.61 28.96
CA GLY A 121 4.34 31.65 28.19
C GLY A 121 5.47 30.76 28.75
N THR A 122 5.25 30.05 29.85
CA THR A 122 6.27 29.19 30.46
C THR A 122 6.47 27.89 29.69
N ASN A 123 5.38 27.34 29.16
CA ASN A 123 5.42 26.07 28.43
C ASN A 123 5.51 26.34 26.93
N GLN A 124 6.39 25.60 26.25
CA GLN A 124 6.65 25.75 24.81
C GLN A 124 6.80 24.36 24.21
N PHE A 125 6.05 24.09 23.15
CA PHE A 125 6.16 22.84 22.40
C PHE A 125 7.18 22.98 21.28
N THR A 126 7.88 21.87 21.02
CA THR A 126 8.80 21.70 19.91
C THR A 126 8.13 20.83 18.87
N LYS A 127 8.00 21.36 17.66
CA LYS A 127 7.49 20.62 16.51
C LYS A 127 8.54 19.65 16.02
N VAL A 128 8.21 18.37 16.07
CA VAL A 128 9.09 17.27 15.64
C VAL A 128 8.35 16.24 14.80
N ASN A 129 7.02 16.34 14.70
CA ASN A 129 6.19 15.52 13.83
C ASN A 129 5.67 16.35 12.66
N ASP A 130 6.52 16.56 11.66
CA ASP A 130 6.17 17.35 10.47
C ASP A 130 5.06 16.67 9.66
N ARG A 131 4.16 17.48 9.10
CA ARG A 131 3.07 16.98 8.25
C ARG A 131 3.63 16.51 6.90
N PRO A 132 3.27 15.31 6.42
CA PRO A 132 3.61 14.90 5.07
C PRO A 132 2.83 15.75 4.05
N VAL A 133 3.51 16.33 3.06
CA VAL A 133 2.88 17.20 2.04
C VAL A 133 2.29 16.36 0.89
N THR A 134 2.93 15.26 0.57
CA THR A 134 2.48 14.28 -0.43
C THR A 134 2.65 12.87 0.14
N PRO A 135 1.89 11.88 -0.35
CA PRO A 135 2.18 10.49 -0.02
C PRO A 135 3.57 10.10 -0.52
N GLU A 136 4.20 9.13 0.14
CA GLU A 136 5.46 8.55 -0.34
C GLU A 136 5.23 7.85 -1.70
N ASN A 137 6.26 7.81 -2.54
CA ASN A 137 6.15 7.17 -3.85
C ASN A 137 6.07 5.65 -3.69
N VAL A 138 4.98 5.06 -4.17
CA VAL A 138 4.74 3.61 -4.16
C VAL A 138 5.14 2.93 -5.47
N GLY A 139 5.61 3.69 -6.47
CA GLY A 139 5.91 3.19 -7.81
C GLY A 139 4.67 2.67 -8.53
N GLY A 140 4.90 1.84 -9.55
CA GLY A 140 3.83 1.19 -10.30
C GLY A 140 3.22 2.06 -11.40
N SER A 141 2.49 1.41 -12.29
CA SER A 141 1.69 2.01 -13.36
C SER A 141 0.26 2.31 -12.91
N LEU A 142 -0.21 1.62 -11.87
CA LEU A 142 -1.48 1.89 -11.20
C LEU A 142 -1.25 2.18 -9.72
N LYS A 143 -2.04 3.13 -9.20
CA LYS A 143 -2.14 3.42 -7.77
C LYS A 143 -3.53 3.06 -7.25
N VAL A 144 -3.59 2.25 -6.21
CA VAL A 144 -4.84 1.85 -5.56
C VAL A 144 -4.82 2.25 -4.09
N THR A 145 -5.93 2.72 -3.54
CA THR A 145 -5.99 3.17 -2.13
C THR A 145 -7.22 2.64 -1.41
N GLY A 146 -7.08 2.37 -0.11
CA GLY A 146 -8.17 2.16 0.83
C GLY A 146 -8.28 3.34 1.79
N PHE A 147 -9.49 3.86 2.01
CA PHE A 147 -9.70 5.02 2.88
C PHE A 147 -11.07 5.04 3.58
N ASN A 148 -11.08 5.04 4.91
CA ASN A 148 -12.27 5.40 5.68
C ASN A 148 -12.46 6.93 5.65
N VAL A 149 -13.63 7.40 5.16
CA VAL A 149 -13.89 8.83 4.90
C VAL A 149 -14.74 9.53 5.97
N LEU A 150 -14.82 8.97 7.18
CA LEU A 150 -15.47 9.59 8.36
C LEU A 150 -16.93 9.98 8.12
N ASN A 151 -17.79 8.98 7.93
CA ASN A 151 -19.23 9.12 7.69
C ASN A 151 -19.58 10.21 6.66
N TYR A 152 -19.11 10.06 5.43
CA TYR A 152 -19.49 10.93 4.32
C TYR A 152 -20.94 10.65 3.87
N PHE A 153 -21.87 11.37 4.50
CA PHE A 153 -23.30 11.24 4.32
C PHE A 153 -23.86 12.50 3.70
N LYS A 154 -24.73 12.34 2.72
CA LYS A 154 -25.39 13.47 2.06
C LYS A 154 -26.67 13.86 2.78
N THR A 155 -27.31 12.90 3.45
CA THR A 155 -28.40 13.18 4.38
C THR A 155 -27.85 13.82 5.64
N ILE A 156 -28.26 15.06 5.89
CA ILE A 156 -27.85 15.82 7.09
C ILE A 156 -28.43 15.18 8.35
N ASP A 157 -27.58 14.99 9.38
CA ASP A 157 -27.97 14.40 10.66
C ASP A 157 -28.79 15.39 11.49
N LEU A 158 -30.11 15.33 11.30
CA LEU A 158 -31.06 16.10 12.08
C LEU A 158 -32.05 15.16 12.73
N SER A 159 -32.42 15.46 13.98
CA SER A 159 -33.41 14.68 14.72
C SER A 159 -34.70 14.48 13.91
N GLY A 160 -35.05 13.22 13.65
CA GLY A 160 -36.25 12.82 12.90
C GLY A 160 -36.09 12.77 11.38
N VAL A 161 -34.89 13.03 10.85
CA VAL A 161 -34.51 12.75 9.47
C VAL A 161 -33.96 11.32 9.38
N SER A 162 -34.18 10.67 8.24
CA SER A 162 -33.62 9.34 7.96
C SER A 162 -32.99 9.31 6.58
N THR A 163 -31.95 8.50 6.43
CA THR A 163 -31.32 8.19 5.14
C THR A 163 -32.30 7.48 4.21
N ALA A 164 -31.93 7.32 2.93
CA ALA A 164 -32.76 6.63 1.95
C ALA A 164 -33.12 5.19 2.36
N ILE A 165 -32.24 4.51 3.10
CA ILE A 165 -32.47 3.16 3.63
C ILE A 165 -33.33 3.14 4.91
N GLY A 166 -33.68 4.31 5.45
CA GLY A 166 -34.55 4.47 6.61
C GLY A 166 -33.83 4.35 7.96
N GLN A 167 -32.52 4.58 7.99
CA GLN A 167 -31.70 4.62 9.21
C GLN A 167 -31.38 6.06 9.59
N ASP A 168 -30.92 6.26 10.83
CA ASP A 168 -30.42 7.57 11.25
C ASP A 168 -29.15 7.94 10.44
N PRO A 169 -29.02 9.19 9.94
CA PRO A 169 -27.79 9.68 9.34
C PRO A 169 -26.63 9.70 10.37
N ARG A 170 -25.39 9.79 9.88
CA ARG A 170 -24.17 9.66 10.72
C ARG A 170 -23.07 10.68 10.43
N GLY A 171 -23.26 11.53 9.43
CA GLY A 171 -22.27 12.52 8.98
C GLY A 171 -22.58 13.92 9.50
N ALA A 172 -22.38 14.92 8.65
CA ALA A 172 -22.61 16.33 8.97
C ALA A 172 -24.01 16.65 9.54
N ASP A 173 -24.05 17.46 10.60
CA ASP A 173 -25.28 17.98 11.24
C ASP A 173 -25.88 19.20 10.51
N THR A 174 -25.13 19.79 9.59
CA THR A 174 -25.54 20.93 8.77
C THR A 174 -25.02 20.85 7.34
N THR A 175 -25.68 21.54 6.40
CA THR A 175 -25.17 21.68 5.03
C THR A 175 -23.79 22.32 4.98
N ALA A 176 -23.49 23.26 5.88
CA ALA A 176 -22.18 23.91 5.91
C ALA A 176 -21.06 22.94 6.31
N GLU A 177 -21.32 22.00 7.22
CA GLU A 177 -20.40 20.93 7.57
C GLU A 177 -20.24 19.93 6.43
N PHE A 178 -21.32 19.58 5.73
CA PHE A 178 -21.25 18.71 4.55
C PHE A 178 -20.41 19.33 3.43
N ASP A 179 -20.58 20.62 3.15
CA ASP A 179 -19.77 21.35 2.17
C ASP A 179 -18.28 21.34 2.58
N ARG A 180 -17.98 21.59 3.87
CA ARG A 180 -16.60 21.52 4.41
C ARG A 180 -16.00 20.11 4.29
N GLN A 181 -16.77 19.08 4.62
CA GLN A 181 -16.34 17.69 4.52
C GLN A 181 -16.03 17.33 3.07
N THR A 182 -16.92 17.71 2.16
CA THR A 182 -16.79 17.51 0.71
C THR A 182 -15.53 18.18 0.17
N ASP A 183 -15.35 19.48 0.43
CA ASP A 183 -14.21 20.26 -0.05
C ASP A 183 -12.87 19.63 0.38
N LYS A 184 -12.75 19.32 1.67
CA LYS A 184 -11.52 18.75 2.23
C LYS A 184 -11.27 17.32 1.75
N LEU A 185 -12.32 16.50 1.65
CA LEU A 185 -12.20 15.14 1.14
C LEU A 185 -11.78 15.13 -0.33
N VAL A 186 -12.35 16.01 -1.18
CA VAL A 186 -11.93 16.18 -2.58
C VAL A 186 -10.45 16.55 -2.66
N THR A 187 -9.99 17.50 -1.84
CA THR A 187 -8.56 17.87 -1.75
C THR A 187 -7.69 16.66 -1.42
N ALA A 188 -8.08 15.85 -0.42
CA ALA A 188 -7.33 14.65 -0.03
C ALA A 188 -7.28 13.60 -1.16
N LEU A 189 -8.42 13.25 -1.75
CA LEU A 189 -8.48 12.22 -2.79
C LEU A 189 -7.73 12.61 -4.07
N LEU A 190 -7.77 13.89 -4.46
CA LEU A 190 -6.99 14.40 -5.60
C LEU A 190 -5.49 14.42 -5.32
N ALA A 191 -5.07 14.64 -4.06
CA ALA A 191 -3.67 14.58 -3.68
C ALA A 191 -3.14 13.14 -3.58
N ILE A 192 -3.98 12.18 -3.19
CA ILE A 192 -3.65 10.73 -3.28
C ILE A 192 -3.43 10.35 -4.74
N ASP A 193 -4.25 10.87 -5.65
CA ASP A 193 -4.17 10.66 -7.09
C ASP A 193 -4.25 9.17 -7.49
N ALA A 194 -5.07 8.39 -6.80
CA ALA A 194 -5.25 6.96 -7.08
C ALA A 194 -6.11 6.72 -8.33
N ASP A 195 -5.81 5.63 -9.04
CA ASP A 195 -6.57 5.12 -10.18
C ASP A 195 -7.77 4.29 -9.75
N VAL A 196 -7.69 3.64 -8.58
CA VAL A 196 -8.81 2.96 -7.91
C VAL A 196 -8.84 3.36 -6.42
N LEU A 197 -10.00 3.80 -5.94
CA LEU A 197 -10.24 4.23 -4.56
C LEU A 197 -11.30 3.34 -3.92
N GLY A 198 -10.92 2.56 -2.92
CA GLY A 198 -11.83 1.83 -2.05
C GLY A 198 -12.17 2.66 -0.82
N LEU A 199 -13.44 3.01 -0.66
CA LEU A 199 -13.91 3.91 0.39
C LEU A 199 -14.80 3.17 1.40
N ALA A 200 -14.58 3.43 2.68
CA ALA A 200 -15.48 3.03 3.77
C ALA A 200 -16.15 4.26 4.38
N GLU A 201 -17.28 4.06 5.05
CA GLU A 201 -18.06 5.14 5.67
C GLU A 201 -18.81 6.08 4.72
N LEU A 202 -19.38 5.50 3.66
CA LEU A 202 -20.31 6.19 2.77
C LEU A 202 -21.76 6.00 3.24
N GLU A 203 -22.63 6.98 3.01
CA GLU A 203 -24.07 6.73 3.10
C GLU A 203 -24.49 5.62 2.13
N ASN A 204 -25.25 4.66 2.64
CA ASN A 204 -25.72 3.50 1.89
C ASN A 204 -26.88 3.87 0.96
N ASP A 205 -26.56 4.40 -0.21
CA ASP A 205 -27.48 4.59 -1.33
C ASP A 205 -26.71 4.68 -2.64
N PHE A 206 -26.94 3.73 -3.54
CA PHE A 206 -26.27 3.59 -4.84
C PHE A 206 -27.26 3.76 -6.00
N LEU A 207 -28.47 4.28 -5.76
CA LEU A 207 -29.40 4.61 -6.84
C LEU A 207 -28.90 5.89 -7.55
N PRO A 208 -28.61 5.84 -8.87
CA PRO A 208 -28.18 7.03 -9.60
C PRO A 208 -29.21 8.16 -9.52
N GLY A 209 -28.74 9.37 -9.24
CA GLY A 209 -29.56 10.58 -9.05
C GLY A 209 -30.32 10.64 -7.72
N SER A 210 -30.13 9.69 -6.81
CA SER A 210 -30.79 9.73 -5.51
C SER A 210 -30.23 10.83 -4.60
N SER A 211 -31.07 11.36 -3.71
CA SER A 211 -30.64 12.40 -2.77
C SER A 211 -29.64 11.89 -1.74
N GLY A 212 -29.64 10.59 -1.41
CA GLY A 212 -28.71 9.96 -0.47
C GLY A 212 -27.45 9.39 -1.11
N ASN A 213 -27.32 9.43 -2.45
CA ASN A 213 -26.18 8.83 -3.15
C ASN A 213 -24.90 9.66 -2.96
N ALA A 214 -24.18 9.36 -1.88
CA ALA A 214 -22.98 10.08 -1.47
C ALA A 214 -21.80 9.82 -2.41
N ILE A 215 -21.61 8.59 -2.90
CA ILE A 215 -20.49 8.26 -3.79
C ILE A 215 -20.64 8.94 -5.17
N GLU A 216 -21.86 9.02 -5.70
CA GLU A 216 -22.13 9.78 -6.93
C GLU A 216 -21.87 11.28 -6.72
N ASN A 217 -22.26 11.84 -5.55
CA ASN A 217 -21.93 13.22 -5.20
C ASN A 217 -20.42 13.45 -5.20
N LEU A 218 -19.67 12.59 -4.51
CA LEU A 218 -18.21 12.70 -4.42
C LEU A 218 -17.53 12.62 -5.79
N VAL A 219 -17.97 11.71 -6.66
CA VAL A 219 -17.47 11.63 -8.04
C VAL A 219 -17.77 12.91 -8.84
N ASN A 220 -18.95 13.50 -8.67
CA ASN A 220 -19.29 14.76 -9.33
C ASN A 220 -18.36 15.90 -8.88
N GLU A 221 -18.07 15.99 -7.59
CA GLU A 221 -17.20 17.03 -7.02
C GLU A 221 -15.73 16.81 -7.42
N LEU A 222 -15.23 15.56 -7.42
CA LEU A 222 -13.91 15.22 -7.96
C LEU A 222 -13.80 15.65 -9.43
N ASN A 223 -14.81 15.35 -10.24
CA ASN A 223 -14.85 15.69 -11.66
C ASN A 223 -15.01 17.20 -11.91
N ALA A 224 -15.60 17.96 -10.98
CA ALA A 224 -15.68 19.40 -11.08
C ALA A 224 -14.28 20.05 -11.03
N VAL A 225 -13.35 19.44 -10.30
CA VAL A 225 -11.97 19.92 -10.16
C VAL A 225 -11.04 19.25 -11.18
N ALA A 226 -11.08 17.93 -11.31
CA ALA A 226 -10.17 17.15 -12.15
C ALA A 226 -10.58 17.09 -13.63
N GLY A 227 -11.76 17.60 -13.98
CA GLY A 227 -12.33 17.53 -15.33
C GLY A 227 -13.47 16.51 -15.43
N ALA A 228 -14.50 16.87 -16.21
CA ALA A 228 -15.68 16.05 -16.37
C ALA A 228 -15.34 14.68 -16.97
N GLY A 229 -15.74 13.61 -16.28
CA GLY A 229 -15.53 12.24 -16.71
C GLY A 229 -14.15 11.67 -16.38
N THR A 230 -13.34 12.31 -15.54
CA THR A 230 -12.07 11.74 -15.06
C THR A 230 -12.30 10.51 -14.18
N TYR A 231 -13.22 10.63 -13.22
CA TYR A 231 -13.59 9.58 -12.28
C TYR A 231 -15.01 9.06 -12.54
N ASN A 232 -15.23 7.80 -12.21
CA ASN A 232 -16.54 7.18 -12.15
C ASN A 232 -16.62 6.24 -10.93
N TRP A 233 -17.82 5.84 -10.51
CA TRP A 233 -18.02 4.92 -9.38
C TRP A 233 -18.55 3.56 -9.84
N VAL A 234 -18.30 2.53 -9.03
CA VAL A 234 -18.79 1.16 -9.27
C VAL A 234 -20.22 1.06 -8.78
N ASN A 235 -21.16 0.77 -9.69
CA ASN A 235 -22.53 0.44 -9.31
C ASN A 235 -22.61 -1.02 -8.82
N PRO A 236 -22.98 -1.27 -7.56
CA PRO A 236 -23.03 -2.62 -7.00
C PRO A 236 -24.22 -3.46 -7.54
N GLY A 237 -25.03 -2.93 -8.45
CA GLY A 237 -26.18 -3.60 -9.05
C GLY A 237 -27.45 -3.56 -8.18
N THR A 238 -27.34 -3.08 -6.94
CA THR A 238 -28.44 -2.86 -6.01
C THR A 238 -28.44 -1.41 -5.52
N GLN A 239 -29.60 -0.90 -5.10
CA GLN A 239 -29.65 0.44 -4.48
C GLN A 239 -28.92 0.46 -3.12
N PHE A 240 -28.98 -0.64 -2.36
CA PHE A 240 -28.38 -0.71 -1.03
C PHE A 240 -27.42 -1.89 -0.95
N VAL A 241 -26.29 -1.68 -0.30
CA VAL A 241 -25.32 -2.71 0.07
C VAL A 241 -25.64 -3.12 1.51
N GLY A 242 -26.45 -4.18 1.66
CA GLY A 242 -26.93 -4.63 2.98
C GLY A 242 -28.02 -3.73 3.57
N THR A 243 -28.02 -3.59 4.90
CA THR A 243 -29.09 -2.93 5.67
C THR A 243 -28.62 -1.82 6.60
N ASP A 244 -27.31 -1.62 6.71
CA ASP A 244 -26.72 -0.58 7.57
C ASP A 244 -26.84 0.79 6.90
N ALA A 245 -26.81 1.86 7.70
CA ALA A 245 -26.77 3.23 7.17
C ALA A 245 -25.46 3.50 6.41
N ILE A 246 -24.38 2.80 6.79
CA ILE A 246 -23.04 2.93 6.26
C ILE A 246 -22.76 1.79 5.25
N ALA A 247 -22.13 2.15 4.14
CA ALA A 247 -21.64 1.23 3.13
C ALA A 247 -20.16 1.47 2.79
N VAL A 248 -19.60 0.51 2.06
CA VAL A 248 -18.32 0.64 1.35
C VAL A 248 -18.59 0.83 -0.15
N GLY A 249 -17.67 1.43 -0.87
CA GLY A 249 -17.81 1.69 -2.30
C GLY A 249 -16.47 1.88 -3.02
N LEU A 250 -16.52 1.93 -4.35
CA LEU A 250 -15.33 2.05 -5.20
C LEU A 250 -15.49 3.19 -6.22
N ILE A 251 -14.46 4.04 -6.32
CA ILE A 251 -14.30 5.05 -7.37
C ILE A 251 -13.07 4.65 -8.21
N TYR A 252 -13.08 4.96 -9.51
CA TYR A 252 -11.94 4.68 -10.40
C TYR A 252 -11.76 5.77 -11.45
N LYS A 253 -10.53 5.94 -11.92
CA LYS A 253 -10.21 6.77 -13.09
C LYS A 253 -10.52 6.00 -14.37
N VAL A 254 -11.40 6.55 -15.20
CA VAL A 254 -11.87 5.87 -16.42
C VAL A 254 -10.79 5.74 -17.50
N SER A 255 -9.73 6.54 -17.40
CA SER A 255 -8.60 6.51 -18.33
C SER A 255 -7.53 5.47 -17.95
N ALA A 256 -7.54 4.99 -16.71
CA ALA A 256 -6.54 4.03 -16.21
C ALA A 256 -7.08 2.61 -16.22
N VAL A 257 -8.34 2.41 -15.79
CA VAL A 257 -8.95 1.10 -15.66
C VAL A 257 -10.37 1.03 -16.24
N SER A 258 -10.80 -0.17 -16.60
CA SER A 258 -12.18 -0.50 -16.94
C SER A 258 -12.74 -1.59 -16.02
N LEU A 259 -14.08 -1.64 -15.88
CA LEU A 259 -14.75 -2.66 -15.08
C LEU A 259 -14.86 -3.98 -15.86
N VAL A 260 -14.57 -5.10 -15.22
CA VAL A 260 -14.76 -6.45 -15.78
C VAL A 260 -15.59 -7.29 -14.81
N GLY A 261 -16.57 -8.02 -15.33
CA GLY A 261 -17.52 -8.77 -14.50
C GLY A 261 -18.49 -7.87 -13.74
N ASP A 262 -19.33 -8.49 -12.92
CA ASP A 262 -20.28 -7.78 -12.07
C ASP A 262 -19.64 -7.49 -10.70
N ALA A 263 -20.00 -6.35 -10.12
CA ALA A 263 -19.68 -6.07 -8.72
C ALA A 263 -20.34 -7.11 -7.82
N ALA A 264 -19.57 -7.65 -6.88
CA ALA A 264 -20.03 -8.72 -5.99
C ALA A 264 -20.14 -8.20 -4.54
N ILE A 265 -21.16 -8.66 -3.83
CA ILE A 265 -21.44 -8.25 -2.44
C ILE A 265 -21.40 -9.47 -1.52
N LEU A 266 -20.55 -9.43 -0.49
CA LEU A 266 -20.57 -10.42 0.59
C LEU A 266 -21.50 -9.95 1.71
N ASN A 267 -22.73 -10.47 1.70
CA ASN A 267 -23.78 -10.16 2.66
C ASN A 267 -24.44 -11.43 3.23
N THR A 268 -23.69 -12.54 3.32
CA THR A 268 -24.19 -13.80 3.89
C THR A 268 -24.38 -13.66 5.41
N GLN A 269 -25.26 -14.48 6.00
CA GLN A 269 -25.40 -14.55 7.46
C GLN A 269 -24.08 -14.92 8.15
N ALA A 270 -23.29 -15.80 7.54
CA ALA A 270 -21.99 -16.22 8.06
C ALA A 270 -20.98 -15.05 8.13
N PHE A 271 -21.12 -14.05 7.25
CA PHE A 271 -20.30 -12.85 7.29
C PHE A 271 -20.90 -11.76 8.18
N LEU A 272 -22.18 -11.42 7.99
CA LEU A 272 -22.81 -10.28 8.65
C LEU A 272 -23.04 -10.52 10.14
N ASP A 273 -23.41 -11.73 10.55
CA ASP A 273 -23.72 -12.08 11.94
C ASP A 273 -23.29 -13.54 12.23
N PRO A 274 -21.98 -13.82 12.22
CA PRO A 274 -21.41 -15.18 12.37
C PRO A 274 -21.79 -15.86 13.69
N ASN A 275 -22.10 -15.06 14.71
CA ASN A 275 -22.48 -15.54 16.04
C ASN A 275 -23.99 -15.59 16.27
N ASN A 276 -24.79 -15.34 15.23
CA ASN A 276 -26.25 -15.42 15.25
C ASN A 276 -26.85 -14.60 16.42
N THR A 277 -26.37 -13.37 16.54
CA THR A 277 -26.85 -12.39 17.53
C THR A 277 -28.22 -11.84 17.20
N GLY A 278 -28.70 -12.03 15.96
CA GLY A 278 -30.00 -11.57 15.47
C GLY A 278 -29.96 -10.19 14.81
N GLU A 279 -28.77 -9.60 14.68
CA GLU A 279 -28.52 -8.31 14.03
C GLU A 279 -27.21 -8.38 13.25
N ASN A 280 -27.15 -7.71 12.10
CA ASN A 280 -25.91 -7.57 11.35
C ASN A 280 -24.87 -6.81 12.19
N ARG A 281 -23.64 -7.35 12.24
CA ARG A 281 -22.49 -6.81 12.98
C ARG A 281 -21.42 -6.27 12.03
N ASN A 282 -21.14 -7.00 10.96
CA ASN A 282 -20.26 -6.50 9.91
C ASN A 282 -21.06 -5.76 8.84
N ARG A 283 -20.43 -4.77 8.21
CA ARG A 283 -20.98 -4.13 7.00
C ARG A 283 -20.58 -4.99 5.80
N PRO A 284 -21.46 -5.19 4.80
CA PRO A 284 -21.13 -6.05 3.67
C PRO A 284 -19.89 -5.56 2.93
N THR A 285 -19.09 -6.52 2.46
CA THR A 285 -17.93 -6.26 1.60
C THR A 285 -18.35 -6.15 0.14
N VAL A 286 -17.70 -5.27 -0.62
CA VAL A 286 -17.90 -5.10 -2.07
C VAL A 286 -16.61 -5.44 -2.81
N ALA A 287 -16.70 -6.27 -3.85
CA ALA A 287 -15.60 -6.60 -4.74
C ALA A 287 -15.90 -6.20 -6.18
N GLN A 288 -14.89 -5.71 -6.90
CA GLN A 288 -14.95 -5.41 -8.32
C GLN A 288 -13.63 -5.76 -8.98
N THR A 289 -13.68 -6.46 -10.12
CA THR A 289 -12.51 -6.68 -10.94
C THR A 289 -12.30 -5.51 -11.90
N PHE A 290 -11.08 -4.99 -11.91
CA PHE A 290 -10.63 -3.92 -12.79
C PHE A 290 -9.67 -4.51 -13.82
N ARG A 291 -9.73 -4.00 -15.05
CA ARG A 291 -8.74 -4.22 -16.09
C ARG A 291 -7.92 -2.96 -16.27
N ASP A 292 -6.61 -3.09 -16.13
CA ASP A 292 -5.66 -2.06 -16.55
C ASP A 292 -5.78 -1.82 -18.06
N LEU A 293 -6.00 -0.57 -18.46
CA LEU A 293 -6.12 -0.22 -19.87
C LEU A 293 -4.78 -0.17 -20.60
N VAL A 294 -3.67 -0.13 -19.88
CA VAL A 294 -2.32 -0.19 -20.45
C VAL A 294 -1.93 -1.63 -20.73
N THR A 295 -1.90 -2.47 -19.70
CA THR A 295 -1.41 -3.86 -19.83
C THR A 295 -2.49 -4.84 -20.31
N GLY A 296 -3.77 -4.54 -20.06
CA GLY A 296 -4.89 -5.44 -20.34
C GLY A 296 -5.13 -6.50 -19.26
N GLU A 297 -4.28 -6.54 -18.24
CA GLU A 297 -4.35 -7.45 -17.08
C GLU A 297 -5.43 -7.02 -16.10
N THR A 298 -5.82 -7.95 -15.23
CA THR A 298 -6.89 -7.74 -14.26
C THR A 298 -6.43 -7.91 -12.83
N PHE A 299 -7.14 -7.25 -11.91
CA PHE A 299 -7.06 -7.54 -10.48
C PHE A 299 -8.42 -7.23 -9.85
N THR A 300 -8.71 -7.86 -8.72
CA THR A 300 -9.95 -7.65 -7.97
C THR A 300 -9.70 -6.83 -6.72
N ALA A 301 -10.26 -5.62 -6.67
CA ALA A 301 -10.28 -4.80 -5.46
C ALA A 301 -11.46 -5.20 -4.57
N VAL A 302 -11.22 -5.39 -3.27
CA VAL A 302 -12.19 -5.88 -2.28
C VAL A 302 -12.21 -4.92 -1.09
N VAL A 303 -13.29 -4.17 -0.91
CA VAL A 303 -13.39 -3.14 0.14
C VAL A 303 -14.21 -3.64 1.32
N ASN A 304 -13.65 -3.53 2.53
CA ASN A 304 -14.21 -4.05 3.77
C ASN A 304 -14.43 -2.95 4.81
N HIS A 305 -15.41 -3.15 5.70
CA HIS A 305 -15.54 -2.39 6.94
C HIS A 305 -16.11 -3.31 8.03
N PHE A 306 -15.22 -3.89 8.84
CA PHE A 306 -15.57 -4.89 9.84
C PHE A 306 -16.19 -4.27 11.10
N LYS A 307 -16.80 -5.10 11.94
CA LYS A 307 -17.43 -4.69 13.20
C LYS A 307 -16.41 -3.98 14.11
N SER A 308 -16.79 -2.78 14.57
CA SER A 308 -15.96 -2.02 15.52
C SER A 308 -15.75 -2.71 16.87
N LYS A 309 -14.68 -2.34 17.57
CA LYS A 309 -14.29 -2.90 18.88
C LYS A 309 -15.16 -2.45 20.06
N GLY A 310 -16.13 -1.56 19.82
CA GLY A 310 -17.05 -1.05 20.85
C GLY A 310 -18.07 -2.10 21.29
N ALA A 311 -18.50 -2.03 22.56
CA ALA A 311 -19.33 -3.05 23.20
C ALA A 311 -20.67 -3.33 22.49
N SER A 312 -21.29 -2.33 21.84
CA SER A 312 -22.54 -2.48 21.07
C SER A 312 -23.65 -3.27 21.79
N GLY A 313 -23.87 -2.98 23.08
CA GLY A 313 -24.90 -3.62 23.90
C GLY A 313 -24.42 -4.80 24.74
N LEU A 314 -23.19 -5.29 24.54
CA LEU A 314 -22.54 -6.22 25.46
C LEU A 314 -22.06 -5.50 26.73
N THR A 315 -22.02 -6.23 27.82
CA THR A 315 -21.50 -5.76 29.11
C THR A 315 -20.40 -6.69 29.61
N ALA A 316 -19.56 -6.21 30.54
CA ALA A 316 -18.57 -7.05 31.20
C ALA A 316 -19.16 -8.28 31.93
N GLY A 317 -20.48 -8.34 32.13
CA GLY A 317 -21.19 -9.48 32.71
C GLY A 317 -21.46 -10.63 31.73
N ASP A 318 -21.27 -10.42 30.43
CA ASP A 318 -21.55 -11.40 29.38
C ASP A 318 -20.37 -12.36 29.14
N ALA A 319 -19.64 -12.74 30.19
CA ALA A 319 -18.36 -13.46 30.12
C ALA A 319 -18.39 -14.84 29.42
N GLY A 320 -19.57 -15.35 29.05
CA GLY A 320 -19.75 -16.56 28.24
C GLY A 320 -20.04 -16.31 26.75
N ASN A 321 -20.20 -15.04 26.35
CA ASN A 321 -20.35 -14.65 24.95
C ASN A 321 -18.95 -14.59 24.31
N PRO A 322 -18.72 -15.24 23.15
CA PRO A 322 -17.44 -15.19 22.45
C PRO A 322 -17.01 -13.77 22.02
N ASP A 323 -17.96 -12.83 21.90
CA ASP A 323 -17.69 -11.43 21.54
C ASP A 323 -17.44 -10.51 22.75
N SER A 324 -17.48 -11.04 23.97
CA SER A 324 -17.12 -10.27 25.16
C SER A 324 -15.63 -9.93 25.19
N ASP A 325 -15.30 -8.75 25.69
CA ASP A 325 -13.91 -8.35 25.89
C ASP A 325 -13.22 -9.26 26.91
N GLN A 326 -12.22 -10.01 26.43
CA GLN A 326 -11.43 -10.94 27.23
C GLN A 326 -10.36 -10.23 28.08
N ASN A 327 -10.26 -8.90 27.97
CA ASN A 327 -9.24 -8.06 28.60
C ASN A 327 -7.82 -8.49 28.24
N ASP A 328 -7.62 -8.98 27.01
CA ASP A 328 -6.35 -9.43 26.45
C ASP A 328 -5.76 -8.46 25.41
N GLY A 329 -6.46 -7.34 25.17
CA GLY A 329 -6.10 -6.29 24.21
C GLY A 329 -6.95 -6.30 22.93
N GLN A 330 -7.69 -7.38 22.64
CA GLN A 330 -8.41 -7.52 21.37
C GLN A 330 -9.74 -6.74 21.33
N GLY A 331 -10.30 -6.43 22.50
CA GLY A 331 -11.57 -5.71 22.65
C GLY A 331 -12.80 -6.57 22.30
N PHE A 332 -13.98 -5.94 22.30
CA PHE A 332 -15.23 -6.64 21.98
C PHE A 332 -15.28 -7.07 20.51
N TRP A 333 -16.13 -8.05 20.22
CA TRP A 333 -16.43 -8.54 18.87
C TRP A 333 -15.24 -9.11 18.11
N ASN A 334 -14.18 -9.52 18.81
CA ASN A 334 -13.01 -10.13 18.17
C ASN A 334 -13.37 -11.44 17.47
N ASP A 335 -14.16 -12.33 18.09
CA ASP A 335 -14.58 -13.58 17.47
C ASP A 335 -15.46 -13.34 16.22
N THR A 336 -16.37 -12.36 16.25
CA THR A 336 -17.13 -11.92 15.08
C THR A 336 -16.22 -11.43 13.94
N ARG A 337 -15.21 -10.60 14.24
CA ARG A 337 -14.23 -10.14 13.24
C ARG A 337 -13.41 -11.30 12.67
N THR A 338 -12.98 -12.24 13.50
CA THR A 338 -12.20 -13.42 13.08
C THR A 338 -13.00 -14.31 12.14
N LYS A 339 -14.27 -14.58 12.45
CA LYS A 339 -15.15 -15.37 11.57
C LYS A 339 -15.46 -14.64 10.27
N ALA A 340 -15.59 -13.31 10.31
CA ALA A 340 -15.75 -12.50 9.11
C ALA A 340 -14.53 -12.58 8.18
N ALA A 341 -13.31 -12.53 8.74
CA ALA A 341 -12.08 -12.72 7.97
C ALA A 341 -12.04 -14.12 7.28
N GLN A 342 -12.42 -15.17 8.00
CA GLN A 342 -12.48 -16.54 7.46
C GLN A 342 -13.53 -16.70 6.36
N GLU A 343 -14.72 -16.11 6.55
CA GLU A 343 -15.78 -16.12 5.55
C GLU A 343 -15.41 -15.28 4.33
N LEU A 344 -14.70 -14.15 4.51
CA LEU A 344 -14.16 -13.35 3.41
C LEU A 344 -13.23 -14.19 2.52
N VAL A 345 -12.26 -14.90 3.11
CA VAL A 345 -11.37 -15.81 2.36
C VAL A 345 -12.18 -16.90 1.64
N THR A 346 -13.16 -17.49 2.32
CA THR A 346 -14.03 -18.53 1.76
C THR A 346 -14.80 -18.02 0.55
N TRP A 347 -15.33 -16.80 0.64
CA TRP A 347 -16.07 -16.14 -0.43
C TRP A 347 -15.19 -15.80 -1.64
N LEU A 348 -13.98 -15.27 -1.43
CA LEU A 348 -13.05 -14.95 -2.52
C LEU A 348 -12.65 -16.21 -3.32
N ASN A 349 -12.53 -17.36 -2.66
CA ASN A 349 -12.29 -18.66 -3.32
C ASN A 349 -13.43 -19.11 -4.25
N THR A 350 -14.59 -18.44 -4.25
CA THR A 350 -15.70 -18.75 -5.15
C THR A 350 -15.68 -17.99 -6.47
N ASN A 351 -14.67 -17.12 -6.68
CA ASN A 351 -14.61 -16.18 -7.80
C ASN A 351 -15.90 -15.33 -7.89
N PRO A 352 -16.11 -14.43 -6.91
CA PRO A 352 -17.41 -13.80 -6.73
C PRO A 352 -17.78 -12.79 -7.82
N THR A 353 -16.81 -12.21 -8.53
CA THR A 353 -17.03 -11.28 -9.65
C THR A 353 -17.21 -12.00 -10.99
N GLY A 354 -16.93 -13.31 -11.03
CA GLY A 354 -16.99 -14.13 -12.23
C GLY A 354 -15.76 -14.00 -13.15
N VAL A 355 -14.70 -13.29 -12.73
CA VAL A 355 -13.44 -13.16 -13.46
C VAL A 355 -12.41 -14.11 -12.88
N ASN A 356 -11.92 -15.05 -13.70
CA ASN A 356 -10.95 -16.05 -13.24
C ASN A 356 -9.55 -15.47 -13.18
N ASP A 357 -9.27 -14.79 -12.09
CA ASP A 357 -8.01 -14.13 -11.77
C ASP A 357 -7.72 -14.33 -10.27
N SER A 358 -6.47 -14.61 -9.91
CA SER A 358 -6.07 -14.85 -8.51
C SER A 358 -5.61 -13.60 -7.79
N ASP A 359 -5.55 -12.46 -8.47
CA ASP A 359 -5.06 -11.20 -7.95
C ASP A 359 -6.15 -10.48 -7.17
N TYR A 360 -6.07 -10.55 -5.84
CA TYR A 360 -6.99 -9.90 -4.92
C TYR A 360 -6.25 -8.86 -4.10
N LEU A 361 -6.75 -7.62 -4.12
CA LEU A 361 -6.34 -6.54 -3.24
C LEU A 361 -7.47 -6.23 -2.25
N LEU A 362 -7.29 -6.61 -0.99
CA LEU A 362 -8.26 -6.37 0.06
C LEU A 362 -7.90 -5.07 0.79
N LEU A 363 -8.85 -4.15 0.86
CA LEU A 363 -8.69 -2.78 1.33
C LEU A 363 -9.73 -2.47 2.41
N GLY A 364 -9.37 -1.62 3.36
CA GLY A 364 -10.33 -0.95 4.26
C GLY A 364 -10.09 -1.21 5.73
N ASP A 365 -11.10 -0.88 6.53
CA ASP A 365 -11.04 -0.88 7.99
C ASP A 365 -11.45 -2.25 8.55
N TYR A 366 -10.47 -2.98 9.08
CA TYR A 366 -10.67 -4.28 9.71
C TYR A 366 -11.04 -4.18 11.20
N ASN A 367 -10.97 -2.96 11.76
CA ASN A 367 -11.20 -2.67 13.15
C ASN A 367 -10.37 -3.57 14.08
N ALA A 368 -9.17 -3.99 13.66
CA ALA A 368 -8.30 -4.89 14.37
C ALA A 368 -6.82 -4.50 14.24
N TYR A 369 -6.07 -4.60 15.33
CA TYR A 369 -4.62 -4.34 15.34
C TYR A 369 -3.83 -5.55 14.83
N ALA A 370 -2.58 -5.32 14.41
CA ALA A 370 -1.82 -6.28 13.59
C ALA A 370 -1.60 -7.67 14.20
N GLN A 371 -1.62 -7.82 15.53
CA GLN A 371 -1.46 -9.10 16.22
C GLN A 371 -2.79 -9.72 16.67
N GLU A 372 -3.93 -9.18 16.24
CA GLU A 372 -5.25 -9.72 16.58
C GLU A 372 -5.66 -10.87 15.67
N ASP A 373 -6.53 -11.73 16.20
CA ASP A 373 -7.01 -12.94 15.54
C ASP A 373 -7.56 -12.74 14.10
N PRO A 374 -8.35 -11.69 13.76
CA PRO A 374 -8.82 -11.51 12.38
C PRO A 374 -7.69 -11.21 11.39
N ILE A 375 -6.65 -10.46 11.79
CA ILE A 375 -5.50 -10.16 10.93
C ILE A 375 -4.69 -11.43 10.69
N LYS A 376 -4.40 -12.16 11.77
CA LYS A 376 -3.70 -13.45 11.69
C LYS A 376 -4.45 -14.49 10.86
N ALA A 377 -5.78 -14.44 10.84
CA ALA A 377 -6.59 -15.33 10.01
C ALA A 377 -6.39 -15.07 8.51
N LEU A 378 -6.25 -13.81 8.08
CA LEU A 378 -5.95 -13.44 6.70
C LEU A 378 -4.52 -13.83 6.32
N GLU A 379 -3.54 -13.53 7.17
CA GLU A 379 -2.13 -13.90 6.95
C GLU A 379 -1.96 -15.43 6.87
N SER A 380 -2.65 -16.17 7.75
CA SER A 380 -2.66 -17.64 7.71
C SER A 380 -3.33 -18.22 6.46
N ALA A 381 -4.19 -17.44 5.79
CA ALA A 381 -4.79 -17.78 4.51
C ALA A 381 -3.89 -17.41 3.31
N GLY A 382 -2.68 -16.89 3.54
CA GLY A 382 -1.71 -16.57 2.51
C GLY A 382 -1.81 -15.15 1.95
N TYR A 383 -2.59 -14.27 2.59
CA TYR A 383 -2.62 -12.85 2.24
C TYR A 383 -1.44 -12.11 2.87
N VAL A 384 -0.79 -11.25 2.08
CA VAL A 384 0.37 -10.48 2.50
C VAL A 384 -0.06 -9.09 2.95
N ASN A 385 0.28 -8.73 4.19
CA ASN A 385 0.08 -7.38 4.72
C ASN A 385 1.09 -6.41 4.07
N LEU A 386 0.62 -5.57 3.14
CA LEU A 386 1.49 -4.69 2.37
C LEU A 386 2.08 -3.57 3.22
N GLY A 387 1.33 -3.03 4.19
CA GLY A 387 1.84 -2.04 5.14
C GLY A 387 3.02 -2.61 5.94
N ALA A 388 2.89 -3.83 6.46
CA ALA A 388 3.98 -4.51 7.15
C ALA A 388 5.18 -4.81 6.23
N GLN A 389 4.92 -5.25 4.99
CA GLN A 389 5.97 -5.59 4.02
C GLN A 389 6.84 -4.39 3.63
N PHE A 390 6.23 -3.21 3.40
CA PHE A 390 6.95 -2.05 2.87
C PHE A 390 7.37 -1.01 3.93
N SER A 391 6.67 -0.91 5.06
CA SER A 391 7.01 0.05 6.15
C SER A 391 7.41 -0.61 7.48
N GLY A 392 7.48 -1.95 7.52
CA GLY A 392 7.74 -2.70 8.76
C GLY A 392 6.60 -2.61 9.79
N GLY A 393 5.43 -2.12 9.40
CA GLY A 393 4.27 -1.93 10.28
C GLY A 393 4.45 -0.82 11.32
N THR A 394 5.34 0.14 11.02
CA THR A 394 5.68 1.23 11.93
C THR A 394 4.78 2.45 11.76
N ASN A 395 4.24 2.65 10.56
CA ASN A 395 3.16 3.59 10.32
C ASN A 395 1.85 3.02 10.88
N THR A 396 0.99 3.92 11.35
CA THR A 396 -0.29 3.55 11.96
C THR A 396 -1.40 4.43 11.43
N SER A 397 -2.55 3.85 11.13
CA SER A 397 -3.67 4.55 10.52
C SER A 397 -4.63 5.24 11.50
N TYR A 398 -4.50 4.99 12.81
CA TYR A 398 -5.50 5.41 13.78
C TYR A 398 -4.92 5.69 15.18
N VAL A 399 -5.57 6.60 15.91
CA VAL A 399 -5.27 6.91 17.32
C VAL A 399 -6.51 6.67 18.16
N PHE A 400 -6.37 5.87 19.22
CA PHE A 400 -7.44 5.64 20.19
C PHE A 400 -6.92 5.72 21.63
N ASP A 401 -7.55 6.56 22.44
CA ASP A 401 -7.18 6.82 23.84
C ASP A 401 -5.68 7.17 23.99
N GLY A 402 -5.20 8.02 23.09
CA GLY A 402 -3.80 8.42 23.02
C GLY A 402 -2.79 7.32 22.64
N GLN A 403 -3.24 6.20 22.08
CA GLN A 403 -2.38 5.11 21.61
C GLN A 403 -2.53 4.92 20.10
N THR A 404 -1.42 4.78 19.38
CA THR A 404 -1.42 4.58 17.92
C THR A 404 -1.57 3.10 17.54
N GLY A 405 -2.21 2.82 16.40
CA GLY A 405 -2.31 1.48 15.83
C GLY A 405 -2.88 1.47 14.42
N THR A 406 -2.73 0.36 13.71
CA THR A 406 -3.26 0.20 12.35
C THR A 406 -4.61 -0.51 12.41
N LEU A 407 -5.64 0.11 11.84
CA LEU A 407 -6.96 -0.50 11.61
C LEU A 407 -7.25 -0.67 10.11
N ASP A 408 -6.62 0.14 9.28
CA ASP A 408 -6.80 0.19 7.82
C ASP A 408 -5.66 -0.56 7.15
N TYR A 409 -6.01 -1.56 6.35
CA TYR A 409 -5.02 -2.44 5.73
C TYR A 409 -5.20 -2.53 4.23
N ALA A 410 -4.09 -2.86 3.58
CA ALA A 410 -4.04 -3.39 2.23
C ALA A 410 -3.41 -4.78 2.31
N PHE A 411 -4.17 -5.81 1.97
CA PHE A 411 -3.70 -7.18 1.87
C PHE A 411 -3.73 -7.63 0.41
N ALA A 412 -2.63 -8.20 -0.09
CA ALA A 412 -2.59 -8.80 -1.42
C ALA A 412 -2.65 -10.33 -1.32
N SER A 413 -3.35 -10.99 -2.24
CA SER A 413 -3.12 -12.42 -2.49
C SER A 413 -1.66 -12.64 -2.91
N ALA A 414 -1.16 -13.87 -2.78
CA ALA A 414 0.24 -14.17 -3.12
C ALA A 414 0.60 -13.78 -4.57
N SER A 415 -0.29 -14.00 -5.53
CA SER A 415 -0.07 -13.66 -6.95
C SER A 415 -0.02 -12.14 -7.17
N LEU A 416 -0.87 -11.37 -6.48
CA LEU A 416 -0.84 -9.92 -6.59
C LEU A 416 0.34 -9.32 -5.81
N ALA A 417 0.74 -9.90 -4.68
CA ALA A 417 1.84 -9.40 -3.87
C ALA A 417 3.15 -9.33 -4.66
N ALA A 418 3.37 -10.24 -5.61
CA ALA A 418 4.51 -10.23 -6.53
C ALA A 418 4.48 -9.05 -7.53
N GLN A 419 3.29 -8.47 -7.75
CA GLN A 419 3.03 -7.35 -8.66
C GLN A 419 2.92 -6.00 -7.94
N VAL A 420 3.08 -5.97 -6.61
CA VAL A 420 3.09 -4.75 -5.81
C VAL A 420 4.48 -4.12 -5.84
N THR A 421 4.55 -2.85 -6.24
CA THR A 421 5.81 -2.09 -6.31
C THR A 421 6.12 -1.34 -5.01
N GLY A 422 5.10 -1.08 -4.20
CA GLY A 422 5.23 -0.33 -2.95
C GLY A 422 3.90 -0.15 -2.25
N ALA A 423 3.95 0.12 -0.95
CA ALA A 423 2.79 0.55 -0.17
C ALA A 423 3.20 1.57 0.89
N THR A 424 2.34 2.56 1.16
CA THR A 424 2.56 3.58 2.19
C THR A 424 1.24 3.98 2.84
N GLU A 425 1.29 4.33 4.12
CA GLU A 425 0.20 4.99 4.85
C GLU A 425 0.47 6.49 4.86
N TRP A 426 -0.44 7.30 4.34
CA TRP A 426 -0.22 8.74 4.27
C TRP A 426 -0.78 9.43 5.53
N GLY A 427 0.11 9.73 6.49
CA GLY A 427 -0.22 10.28 7.81
C GLY A 427 -0.78 11.71 7.85
N ILE A 428 -1.99 11.92 7.33
CA ILE A 428 -2.67 13.22 7.21
C ILE A 428 -3.81 13.43 8.21
N ASN A 429 -4.24 12.40 8.93
CA ASN A 429 -5.48 12.37 9.69
C ASN A 429 -5.30 11.97 11.16
N ALA A 430 -4.70 10.80 11.43
CA ALA A 430 -4.70 10.21 12.77
C ALA A 430 -3.95 11.06 13.81
N ASP A 431 -2.97 11.83 13.35
CA ASP A 431 -2.13 12.70 14.19
C ASP A 431 -2.71 14.11 14.41
N GLU A 432 -3.77 14.45 13.70
CA GLU A 432 -4.39 15.76 13.72
C GLU A 432 -5.48 15.85 14.80
N ALA A 433 -5.61 17.04 15.40
CA ALA A 433 -6.72 17.31 16.30
C ALA A 433 -8.05 17.37 15.54
N ASP A 434 -9.12 16.91 16.17
CA ASP A 434 -10.46 16.88 15.58
C ASP A 434 -11.02 18.28 15.29
N VAL A 435 -10.59 19.32 16.01
CA VAL A 435 -10.93 20.72 15.69
C VAL A 435 -10.60 21.15 14.25
N LEU A 436 -9.68 20.45 13.58
CA LEU A 436 -9.30 20.70 12.18
C LEU A 436 -10.26 20.05 11.18
N ASP A 437 -11.16 19.17 11.64
CA ASP A 437 -12.13 18.48 10.80
C ASP A 437 -13.23 19.41 10.25
N TYR A 438 -14.24 18.83 9.62
CA TYR A 438 -15.34 19.57 9.00
C TYR A 438 -16.40 20.07 9.99
N ASN A 439 -16.48 19.52 11.21
CA ASN A 439 -17.56 19.78 12.15
C ASN A 439 -17.53 21.23 12.69
N LEU A 440 -18.69 21.71 13.10
CA LEU A 440 -18.96 22.98 13.79
C LEU A 440 -19.49 22.75 15.21
N ASP A 441 -19.57 21.48 15.59
CA ASP A 441 -20.06 21.02 16.88
C ASP A 441 -19.41 21.75 18.04
N PHE A 442 -20.19 21.94 19.10
CA PHE A 442 -19.79 22.67 20.30
C PHE A 442 -19.28 24.11 20.02
N GLY A 443 -19.59 24.72 18.87
CA GLY A 443 -19.21 26.10 18.59
C GLY A 443 -17.74 26.28 18.23
N ARG A 444 -17.14 25.29 17.55
CA ARG A 444 -15.81 25.38 16.94
C ARG A 444 -15.65 26.68 16.14
N ASP A 445 -14.47 27.29 16.24
CA ASP A 445 -14.15 28.46 15.43
C ASP A 445 -14.07 28.07 13.95
N VAL A 446 -14.96 28.68 13.16
CA VAL A 446 -15.07 28.47 11.71
C VAL A 446 -13.77 28.78 10.95
N ASN A 447 -12.88 29.61 11.52
CA ASN A 447 -11.65 30.03 10.87
C ASN A 447 -10.49 29.02 11.01
N ILE A 448 -10.64 27.99 11.85
CA ILE A 448 -9.61 26.94 12.02
C ILE A 448 -9.56 26.01 10.81
N PHE A 449 -10.71 25.80 10.17
CA PHE A 449 -10.80 24.89 9.03
C PHE A 449 -10.19 25.47 7.76
N ASP A 450 -9.44 24.60 7.09
CA ASP A 450 -8.86 24.85 5.79
C ASP A 450 -9.14 23.65 4.89
N GLY A 451 -10.06 23.82 3.93
CA GLY A 451 -10.39 22.80 2.92
C GLY A 451 -9.38 22.70 1.78
N THR A 452 -8.38 23.58 1.73
CA THR A 452 -7.34 23.59 0.68
C THR A 452 -6.17 22.66 0.98
N VAL A 453 -6.16 22.06 2.18
CA VAL A 453 -5.16 21.08 2.61
C VAL A 453 -5.85 19.75 3.01
N PRO A 454 -5.16 18.60 2.87
CA PRO A 454 -5.80 17.30 3.08
C PRO A 454 -5.91 16.91 4.56
N TYR A 455 -5.30 17.67 5.47
CA TYR A 455 -5.13 17.28 6.86
C TYR A 455 -6.46 17.23 7.63
N ARG A 456 -6.68 16.14 8.37
CA ARG A 456 -7.92 15.84 9.11
C ARG A 456 -9.16 15.83 8.20
N SER A 457 -9.05 15.24 7.02
CA SER A 457 -10.22 14.91 6.19
C SER A 457 -11.00 13.71 6.74
N SER A 458 -10.34 12.91 7.58
CA SER A 458 -10.88 11.76 8.31
C SER A 458 -10.18 11.66 9.67
N ASP A 459 -10.58 10.70 10.49
CA ASP A 459 -9.86 10.21 11.66
C ASP A 459 -8.94 9.01 11.37
N HIS A 460 -9.04 8.43 10.17
CA HIS A 460 -8.19 7.34 9.67
C HIS A 460 -7.20 7.85 8.61
N ASP A 461 -5.96 7.34 8.58
CA ASP A 461 -5.05 7.59 7.45
C ASP A 461 -5.29 6.62 6.28
N PRO A 462 -5.22 7.08 5.01
CA PRO A 462 -5.34 6.20 3.86
C PRO A 462 -4.09 5.35 3.65
N ILE A 463 -4.29 4.11 3.20
CA ILE A 463 -3.22 3.25 2.67
C ILE A 463 -3.21 3.28 1.15
N ILE A 464 -2.03 3.41 0.55
CA ILE A 464 -1.81 3.58 -0.88
C ILE A 464 -0.87 2.47 -1.35
N VAL A 465 -1.20 1.84 -2.47
CA VAL A 465 -0.47 0.69 -3.05
C VAL A 465 -0.16 0.99 -4.51
N GLY A 466 1.09 0.76 -4.91
CA GLY A 466 1.52 0.79 -6.31
C GLY A 466 1.48 -0.61 -6.90
N LEU A 467 0.90 -0.75 -8.10
CA LEU A 467 0.79 -2.01 -8.83
C LEU A 467 1.46 -1.88 -10.19
N ASN A 468 2.16 -2.94 -10.59
CA ASN A 468 2.55 -3.22 -11.96
C ASN A 468 1.95 -4.55 -12.34
N LEU A 469 0.76 -4.51 -12.93
CA LEU A 469 0.10 -5.73 -13.32
C LEU A 469 0.84 -6.34 -14.50
N ALA A 470 1.15 -7.61 -14.38
CA ALA A 470 1.75 -8.41 -15.43
C ALA A 470 0.90 -9.66 -15.57
N SER A 471 0.78 -10.20 -16.80
CA SER A 471 0.18 -11.52 -16.94
C SER A 471 0.93 -12.45 -15.99
N PRO A 472 0.23 -13.22 -15.14
CA PRO A 472 0.85 -14.39 -14.55
C PRO A 472 1.50 -15.12 -15.71
N VAL A 473 2.77 -15.47 -15.58
CA VAL A 473 3.33 -16.49 -16.45
C VAL A 473 2.61 -17.77 -16.05
N GLU A 474 1.42 -17.98 -16.61
CA GLU A 474 0.88 -19.31 -16.77
C GLU A 474 2.02 -20.10 -17.40
N PRO A 475 2.48 -21.23 -16.82
CA PRO A 475 3.29 -22.14 -17.59
C PRO A 475 2.42 -22.45 -18.80
N ILE A 476 2.72 -21.83 -19.93
CA ILE A 476 2.18 -22.23 -21.22
C ILE A 476 2.44 -23.72 -21.18
N ALA A 477 1.40 -24.54 -21.28
CA ALA A 477 1.62 -25.96 -21.43
C ALA A 477 2.54 -26.07 -22.63
N ASN A 478 3.85 -26.27 -22.38
CA ASN A 478 4.86 -26.12 -23.40
C ASN A 478 4.41 -27.09 -24.50
N GLU A 479 4.15 -26.56 -25.70
CA GLU A 479 3.71 -27.43 -26.80
C GLU A 479 4.78 -28.49 -27.10
N ILE A 480 6.00 -28.27 -26.57
CA ILE A 480 7.14 -29.18 -26.58
C ILE A 480 7.53 -29.55 -25.14
N GLY A 481 7.50 -30.85 -24.79
CA GLY A 481 7.88 -31.33 -23.45
C GLY A 481 8.93 -32.42 -23.50
N VAL A 482 9.60 -32.73 -22.38
CA VAL A 482 10.59 -33.82 -22.31
C VAL A 482 10.07 -34.96 -21.43
N VAL A 483 10.03 -36.17 -22.00
CA VAL A 483 9.63 -37.38 -21.28
C VAL A 483 10.77 -38.40 -21.25
N ALA A 484 10.90 -39.09 -20.12
CA ALA A 484 11.86 -40.17 -19.94
C ALA A 484 11.14 -41.51 -19.96
N GLU A 485 11.30 -42.27 -21.04
CA GLU A 485 10.66 -43.57 -21.22
C GLU A 485 11.69 -44.67 -21.46
N ASN A 486 11.52 -45.82 -20.76
CA ASN A 486 12.38 -46.99 -20.92
C ASN A 486 13.90 -46.70 -20.79
N GLY A 487 14.26 -45.65 -20.02
CA GLY A 487 15.64 -45.24 -19.82
C GLY A 487 16.23 -44.35 -20.92
N PHE A 488 15.42 -43.82 -21.84
CA PHE A 488 15.82 -42.86 -22.90
C PHE A 488 14.98 -41.58 -22.80
N PHE A 489 15.46 -40.49 -23.38
CA PHE A 489 14.72 -39.23 -23.47
C PHE A 489 14.02 -39.05 -24.81
N PHE A 490 12.81 -38.52 -24.76
CA PHE A 490 12.00 -38.15 -25.91
C PHE A 490 11.51 -36.71 -25.74
N VAL A 491 11.39 -36.01 -26.85
CA VAL A 491 10.74 -34.72 -26.92
C VAL A 491 9.35 -34.93 -27.49
N GLN A 492 8.34 -34.57 -26.70
CA GLN A 492 6.96 -34.51 -27.14
C GLN A 492 6.77 -33.23 -27.95
N LEU A 493 6.14 -33.31 -29.13
CA LEU A 493 5.94 -32.20 -30.06
C LEU A 493 4.52 -31.62 -29.98
N PRO A 494 4.26 -30.45 -30.58
CA PRO A 494 2.94 -29.82 -30.65
C PRO A 494 1.99 -30.74 -31.46
N GLY A 495 1.19 -31.54 -30.76
CA GLY A 495 0.36 -32.60 -31.35
C GLY A 495 0.48 -33.98 -30.68
N GLY A 496 1.41 -34.14 -29.73
CA GLY A 496 1.56 -35.34 -28.89
C GLY A 496 2.46 -36.43 -29.47
N ASP A 497 3.05 -36.22 -30.66
CA ASP A 497 4.05 -37.11 -31.22
C ASP A 497 5.36 -37.01 -30.43
N GLU A 498 6.03 -38.14 -30.21
CA GLU A 498 7.31 -38.19 -29.50
C GLU A 498 8.48 -38.46 -30.45
N VAL A 499 9.52 -37.64 -30.34
CA VAL A 499 10.78 -37.80 -31.08
C VAL A 499 11.91 -38.12 -30.11
N GLN A 500 12.57 -39.24 -30.33
CA GLN A 500 13.68 -39.65 -29.48
C GLN A 500 14.89 -38.71 -29.61
N LEU A 501 15.38 -38.20 -28.48
CA LEU A 501 16.61 -37.42 -28.40
C LEU A 501 17.84 -38.26 -28.74
N LYS A 502 18.76 -37.70 -29.53
CA LYS A 502 19.95 -38.41 -30.01
C LYS A 502 21.21 -37.60 -29.75
N PHE A 503 22.30 -38.32 -29.52
CA PHE A 503 23.65 -37.78 -29.43
C PHE A 503 24.53 -38.58 -30.40
N ASN A 504 25.24 -37.90 -31.30
CA ASN A 504 26.00 -38.55 -32.39
C ASN A 504 25.16 -39.53 -33.24
N ASN A 505 23.94 -39.14 -33.58
CA ASN A 505 22.96 -39.93 -34.34
C ASN A 505 22.55 -41.26 -33.67
N GLN A 506 22.76 -41.41 -32.37
CA GLN A 506 22.33 -42.59 -31.61
C GLN A 506 21.46 -42.17 -30.41
N PRO A 507 20.39 -42.92 -30.10
CA PRO A 507 19.68 -42.78 -28.85
C PRO A 507 20.61 -43.02 -27.67
N PHE A 508 20.35 -42.32 -26.57
CA PHE A 508 21.27 -42.28 -25.46
C PHE A 508 20.51 -42.44 -24.14
N ALA A 509 21.07 -43.21 -23.21
CA ALA A 509 20.38 -43.54 -21.96
C ALA A 509 20.42 -42.36 -20.97
N SER A 510 19.40 -42.22 -20.12
CA SER A 510 19.22 -41.05 -19.25
C SER A 510 20.32 -40.82 -18.21
N ASN A 511 21.19 -41.80 -17.98
CA ASN A 511 22.24 -41.78 -16.96
C ASN A 511 23.66 -41.53 -17.50
N ILE A 512 23.83 -41.29 -18.80
CA ILE A 512 25.18 -41.26 -19.41
C ILE A 512 25.92 -39.92 -19.23
N PHE A 513 25.21 -38.84 -18.93
CA PHE A 513 25.81 -37.51 -18.73
C PHE A 513 26.04 -37.17 -17.25
N GLY A 514 26.18 -38.19 -16.39
CA GLY A 514 26.44 -37.97 -14.97
C GLY A 514 25.26 -37.32 -14.26
N ASN A 515 25.47 -36.13 -13.68
CA ASN A 515 24.45 -35.40 -12.91
C ASN A 515 23.69 -34.34 -13.74
N TRP A 516 23.90 -34.31 -15.06
CA TRP A 516 23.12 -33.45 -15.94
C TRP A 516 21.69 -33.99 -16.07
N GLN A 517 20.71 -33.12 -15.84
CA GLN A 517 19.29 -33.38 -15.94
C GLN A 517 18.71 -32.48 -17.02
N ILE A 518 17.78 -33.00 -17.83
CA ILE A 518 17.02 -32.15 -18.75
C ILE A 518 15.94 -31.45 -17.93
N LEU A 519 15.85 -30.13 -18.09
CA LEU A 519 14.75 -29.34 -17.54
C LEU A 519 13.65 -29.20 -18.58
N GLU A 520 13.99 -28.71 -19.77
CA GLU A 520 13.02 -28.40 -20.83
C GLU A 520 13.58 -28.56 -22.25
N ALA A 521 12.70 -28.50 -23.25
CA ALA A 521 13.06 -28.45 -24.67
C ALA A 521 12.15 -27.51 -25.45
N GLU A 522 12.70 -26.72 -26.39
CA GLU A 522 11.94 -25.73 -27.16
C GLU A 522 12.55 -25.51 -28.55
N THR A 523 11.77 -25.02 -29.52
CA THR A 523 12.26 -24.56 -30.83
C THR A 523 12.38 -23.03 -30.85
N VAL A 524 13.59 -22.54 -30.59
CA VAL A 524 13.88 -21.09 -30.50
C VAL A 524 14.41 -20.60 -31.83
N ASN A 525 13.70 -19.67 -32.48
CA ASN A 525 14.08 -19.09 -33.79
C ASN A 525 14.39 -20.16 -34.86
N GLY A 526 13.66 -21.27 -34.85
CA GLY A 526 13.83 -22.38 -35.79
C GLY A 526 14.99 -23.34 -35.46
N ILE A 527 15.59 -23.21 -34.28
CA ILE A 527 16.63 -24.13 -33.76
C ILE A 527 16.02 -24.93 -32.62
N ASN A 528 16.07 -26.26 -32.71
CA ASN A 528 15.64 -27.12 -31.62
C ASN A 528 16.66 -27.04 -30.48
N GLN A 529 16.21 -26.76 -29.27
CA GLN A 529 17.06 -26.60 -28.10
C GLN A 529 16.61 -27.46 -26.94
N VAL A 530 17.56 -27.89 -26.11
CA VAL A 530 17.30 -28.65 -24.88
C VAL A 530 18.04 -27.99 -23.74
N LEU A 531 17.32 -27.63 -22.69
CA LEU A 531 17.83 -27.03 -21.47
C LEU A 531 18.22 -28.12 -20.47
N TRP A 532 19.43 -28.01 -19.93
CA TRP A 532 20.01 -28.93 -18.98
C TRP A 532 20.47 -28.21 -17.72
N GLN A 533 20.43 -28.90 -16.59
CA GLN A 533 20.98 -28.44 -15.33
C GLN A 533 21.92 -29.49 -14.72
N ASN A 534 23.02 -29.04 -14.14
CA ASN A 534 23.89 -29.84 -13.30
C ASN A 534 23.99 -29.22 -11.90
N PRO A 535 23.16 -29.67 -10.95
CA PRO A 535 23.12 -29.10 -9.60
C PRO A 535 24.46 -29.21 -8.86
N ASN A 536 25.24 -30.26 -9.13
CA ASN A 536 26.52 -30.48 -8.46
C ASN A 536 27.63 -29.53 -8.93
N LEU A 537 27.52 -29.01 -10.15
CA LEU A 537 28.47 -28.04 -10.70
C LEU A 537 27.95 -26.60 -10.60
N GLY A 538 26.67 -26.40 -10.24
CA GLY A 538 26.02 -25.08 -10.29
C GLY A 538 26.00 -24.54 -11.71
N GLN A 539 25.65 -25.38 -12.68
CA GLN A 539 25.68 -25.04 -14.10
C GLN A 539 24.36 -25.31 -14.81
N ILE A 540 24.06 -24.45 -15.76
CA ILE A 540 23.02 -24.62 -16.77
C ILE A 540 23.70 -24.84 -18.11
N GLY A 541 23.06 -25.62 -18.98
CA GLY A 541 23.56 -25.87 -20.32
C GLY A 541 22.43 -25.92 -21.33
N VAL A 542 22.66 -25.34 -22.50
CA VAL A 542 21.73 -25.43 -23.63
C VAL A 542 22.37 -26.23 -24.74
N TRP A 543 21.65 -27.24 -25.21
CA TRP A 543 21.99 -27.97 -26.43
C TRP A 543 21.25 -27.37 -27.60
N ASN A 544 21.94 -27.19 -28.73
CA ASN A 544 21.29 -27.01 -30.03
C ASN A 544 21.26 -28.37 -30.74
N ALA A 545 20.11 -28.72 -31.29
CA ALA A 545 19.85 -29.94 -32.02
C ALA A 545 19.39 -29.64 -33.45
N ASP A 546 19.53 -30.62 -34.35
CA ASP A 546 18.95 -30.55 -35.69
C ASP A 546 17.43 -30.79 -35.63
N SER A 547 16.78 -30.69 -36.80
CA SER A 547 15.33 -30.92 -36.94
C SER A 547 14.86 -32.32 -36.53
N ASN A 548 15.77 -33.27 -36.32
CA ASN A 548 15.48 -34.63 -35.85
C ASN A 548 15.85 -34.83 -34.37
N TRP A 549 16.04 -33.74 -33.62
CA TRP A 549 16.44 -33.74 -32.21
C TRP A 549 17.75 -34.49 -31.95
N ASN A 550 18.66 -34.46 -32.93
CA ASN A 550 20.02 -34.94 -32.75
C ASN A 550 20.95 -33.76 -32.38
N TRP A 551 21.72 -33.94 -31.31
CA TRP A 551 22.67 -32.96 -30.81
C TRP A 551 23.65 -32.47 -31.89
N ILE A 552 23.85 -31.15 -31.96
CA ILE A 552 24.82 -30.47 -32.81
C ILE A 552 25.90 -29.80 -31.95
N SER A 553 25.51 -29.03 -30.95
CA SER A 553 26.42 -28.26 -30.10
C SER A 553 25.84 -28.05 -28.71
N SER A 554 26.69 -27.70 -27.75
CA SER A 554 26.25 -27.31 -26.40
C SER A 554 27.01 -26.09 -25.92
N GLN A 555 26.37 -25.33 -25.04
CA GLN A 555 26.99 -24.27 -24.28
C GLN A 555 26.60 -24.42 -22.81
N THR A 556 27.41 -23.88 -21.90
CA THR A 556 27.19 -24.00 -20.45
C THR A 556 27.59 -22.73 -19.72
N TRP A 557 26.83 -22.38 -18.69
CA TRP A 557 26.99 -21.19 -17.86
C TRP A 557 26.72 -21.50 -16.38
N PRO A 558 27.20 -20.68 -15.43
CA PRO A 558 26.81 -20.77 -14.02
C PRO A 558 25.30 -20.57 -13.84
N THR A 559 24.69 -21.21 -12.85
CA THR A 559 23.26 -21.04 -12.56
C THR A 559 22.90 -19.58 -12.28
N ASN A 560 23.78 -18.81 -11.64
CA ASN A 560 23.56 -17.38 -11.40
C ASN A 560 24.30 -16.55 -12.46
N SER A 561 23.77 -16.50 -13.68
CA SER A 561 24.36 -15.73 -14.76
C SER A 561 23.29 -15.15 -15.66
N PHE A 562 23.62 -14.08 -16.39
CA PHE A 562 22.75 -13.47 -17.39
C PHE A 562 22.17 -14.50 -18.38
N ASN A 563 23.00 -15.43 -18.87
CA ASN A 563 22.55 -16.47 -19.80
C ASN A 563 21.57 -17.47 -19.17
N THR A 564 21.58 -17.62 -17.84
CA THR A 564 20.53 -18.39 -17.15
C THR A 564 19.24 -17.61 -17.14
N LEU A 565 19.27 -16.31 -16.80
CA LEU A 565 18.08 -15.46 -16.79
C LEU A 565 17.44 -15.38 -18.19
N GLU A 566 18.25 -15.24 -19.24
CA GLU A 566 17.77 -15.35 -20.63
C GLU A 566 17.19 -16.73 -20.95
N ALA A 567 17.76 -17.80 -20.38
CA ALA A 567 17.21 -19.14 -20.53
C ALA A 567 15.89 -19.31 -19.78
N GLU A 568 15.70 -18.67 -18.64
CA GLU A 568 14.41 -18.65 -17.93
C GLU A 568 13.33 -18.03 -18.80
N VAL A 569 13.63 -16.88 -19.42
CA VAL A 569 12.72 -16.24 -20.39
C VAL A 569 12.55 -17.10 -21.64
N THR A 570 13.61 -17.73 -22.15
CA THR A 570 13.53 -18.49 -23.40
C THR A 570 12.74 -19.79 -23.24
N PHE A 571 12.95 -20.51 -22.14
CA PHE A 571 12.34 -21.81 -21.85
C PHE A 571 11.12 -21.71 -20.92
N GLN A 572 10.77 -20.49 -20.49
CA GLN A 572 9.61 -20.20 -19.64
C GLN A 572 9.62 -21.03 -18.34
N ILE A 573 10.79 -21.15 -17.72
CA ILE A 573 10.99 -21.89 -16.47
C ILE A 573 11.83 -21.05 -15.53
N ASP A 574 11.40 -20.93 -14.28
CA ASP A 574 12.22 -20.34 -13.23
C ASP A 574 13.29 -21.36 -12.79
N ILE A 575 14.54 -21.10 -13.17
CA ILE A 575 15.67 -21.99 -12.93
C ILE A 575 16.25 -21.75 -11.54
N ASN A 576 16.18 -20.51 -11.06
CA ASN A 576 16.86 -20.06 -9.86
C ASN A 576 15.94 -20.03 -8.61
N ASN A 577 14.63 -20.23 -8.79
CA ASN A 577 13.56 -20.22 -7.79
C ASN A 577 13.41 -18.88 -7.06
N ASP A 578 13.49 -17.76 -7.80
CA ASP A 578 13.18 -16.43 -7.29
C ASP A 578 11.77 -15.93 -7.66
N ASP A 579 10.94 -16.82 -8.21
CA ASP A 579 9.57 -16.58 -8.65
C ASP A 579 9.48 -15.54 -9.79
N LEU A 580 10.59 -15.29 -10.51
CA LEU A 580 10.66 -14.41 -11.68
C LEU A 580 11.15 -15.18 -12.92
N LEU A 581 10.72 -14.75 -14.11
CA LEU A 581 11.37 -15.14 -15.36
C LEU A 581 12.35 -14.05 -15.77
N GLY A 582 13.64 -14.39 -15.78
CA GLY A 582 14.68 -13.45 -16.17
C GLY A 582 15.10 -12.53 -15.02
N ASP A 583 15.61 -11.35 -15.37
CA ASP A 583 16.24 -10.46 -14.39
C ASP A 583 15.23 -9.55 -13.69
N ARG A 584 15.45 -9.29 -12.40
CA ARG A 584 14.69 -8.27 -11.65
C ARG A 584 15.31 -6.89 -11.90
N LEU A 585 14.58 -6.04 -12.60
CA LEU A 585 15.07 -4.74 -13.04
C LEU A 585 14.70 -3.62 -12.08
N THR A 586 15.68 -2.78 -11.76
CA THR A 586 15.50 -1.52 -11.01
C THR A 586 15.75 -0.33 -11.92
N THR A 587 14.89 0.67 -11.87
CA THR A 587 15.07 1.89 -12.67
C THR A 587 16.19 2.76 -12.12
N ILE A 588 17.14 3.11 -12.99
CA ILE A 588 18.19 4.11 -12.71
C ILE A 588 17.71 5.49 -13.14
N GLU A 589 17.14 5.58 -14.34
CA GLU A 589 16.81 6.84 -15.00
C GLU A 589 15.64 6.61 -15.96
N ASN A 590 14.68 7.54 -16.02
CA ASN A 590 13.43 7.39 -16.77
C ASN A 590 12.94 8.68 -17.47
N GLN A 591 13.81 9.69 -17.59
CA GLN A 591 13.54 10.95 -18.24
C GLN A 591 14.05 10.88 -19.68
N GLY A 592 13.15 11.16 -20.62
CA GLY A 592 13.48 11.23 -22.04
C GLY A 592 12.89 10.06 -22.83
N SER A 593 13.60 9.54 -23.82
CA SER A 593 13.05 8.58 -24.79
C SER A 593 13.33 7.12 -24.45
N THR A 594 14.18 6.89 -23.45
CA THR A 594 14.59 5.55 -23.03
C THR A 594 14.79 5.52 -21.51
N THR A 595 14.25 4.49 -20.87
CA THR A 595 14.48 4.21 -19.45
C THR A 595 15.75 3.36 -19.32
N LEU A 596 16.68 3.76 -18.46
CA LEU A 596 17.84 2.96 -18.06
C LEU A 596 17.49 2.14 -16.82
N LEU A 597 17.76 0.84 -16.88
CA LEU A 597 17.47 -0.13 -15.83
C LEU A 597 18.75 -0.91 -15.47
N GLU A 598 18.83 -1.39 -14.23
CA GLU A 598 19.88 -2.30 -13.75
C GLU A 598 19.27 -3.56 -13.16
N GLY A 599 19.79 -4.71 -13.59
CA GLY A 599 19.44 -6.02 -13.08
C GLY A 599 20.23 -6.41 -11.83
N ILE A 600 19.78 -7.46 -11.13
CA ILE A 600 20.38 -7.87 -9.85
C ILE A 600 21.83 -8.36 -9.99
N LEU A 601 22.20 -8.80 -11.20
CA LEU A 601 23.56 -9.23 -11.55
C LEU A 601 24.47 -8.07 -11.96
N GLY A 602 23.98 -6.83 -11.93
CA GLY A 602 24.71 -5.63 -12.36
C GLY A 602 24.69 -5.40 -13.88
N ASN A 603 23.86 -6.13 -14.62
CA ASN A 603 23.67 -5.90 -16.04
C ASN A 603 22.79 -4.67 -16.29
N TYR A 604 23.12 -3.87 -17.29
CA TYR A 604 22.29 -2.71 -17.66
C TYR A 604 21.36 -3.03 -18.82
N TYR A 605 20.16 -2.48 -18.75
CA TYR A 605 19.11 -2.64 -19.75
C TYR A 605 18.53 -1.28 -20.12
N VAL A 606 17.93 -1.23 -21.29
CA VAL A 606 17.17 -0.09 -21.77
C VAL A 606 15.75 -0.50 -22.12
N GLN A 607 14.81 0.40 -21.91
CA GLN A 607 13.42 0.24 -22.31
C GLN A 607 12.96 1.50 -23.03
N SER A 608 12.41 1.36 -24.24
CA SER A 608 11.88 2.49 -25.01
C SER A 608 10.35 2.41 -25.06
N GLY A 609 9.64 3.27 -24.33
CA GLY A 609 8.17 3.20 -24.24
C GLY A 609 7.68 1.89 -23.59
N ASP A 610 6.61 1.30 -24.14
CA ASP A 610 6.03 0.03 -23.68
C ASP A 610 6.74 -1.22 -24.25
N ASP A 611 7.88 -1.05 -24.93
CA ASP A 611 8.60 -2.15 -25.58
C ASP A 611 9.35 -3.06 -24.58
N LEU A 612 9.74 -4.25 -25.06
CA LEU A 612 10.59 -5.20 -24.34
C LEU A 612 11.95 -4.60 -23.95
N THR A 613 12.39 -4.92 -22.74
CA THR A 613 13.70 -4.50 -22.21
C THR A 613 14.83 -5.10 -23.04
N THR A 614 15.78 -4.28 -23.47
CA THR A 614 16.95 -4.70 -24.26
C THR A 614 18.23 -4.55 -23.44
N PRO A 615 19.07 -5.60 -23.30
CA PRO A 615 20.33 -5.49 -22.58
C PRO A 615 21.32 -4.60 -23.35
N ILE A 616 22.03 -3.73 -22.62
CA ILE A 616 23.19 -3.01 -23.15
C ILE A 616 24.34 -4.01 -23.32
N LYS A 617 25.00 -3.99 -24.47
CA LYS A 617 26.02 -4.99 -24.83
C LYS A 617 27.40 -4.37 -25.02
N TYR A 618 28.43 -5.13 -24.68
CA TYR A 618 29.82 -4.82 -24.98
C TYR A 618 30.46 -6.02 -25.70
N LEU A 619 30.99 -5.78 -26.90
CA LEU A 619 31.54 -6.83 -27.78
C LEU A 619 30.54 -7.95 -28.10
N GLY A 620 29.23 -7.65 -28.11
CA GLY A 620 28.15 -8.57 -28.42
C GLY A 620 27.55 -9.29 -27.21
N GLU A 621 28.19 -9.22 -26.04
CA GLU A 621 27.71 -9.84 -24.80
C GLU A 621 27.00 -8.82 -23.92
N ALA A 622 26.03 -9.25 -23.11
CA ALA A 622 25.39 -8.37 -22.13
C ALA A 622 26.44 -7.79 -21.18
N PHE A 623 26.41 -6.47 -21.03
CA PHE A 623 27.43 -5.75 -20.28
C PHE A 623 27.12 -5.86 -18.78
N ASP A 624 28.09 -6.33 -18.00
CA ASP A 624 27.98 -6.73 -16.58
C ASP A 624 28.62 -5.73 -15.62
N ASN A 625 28.65 -4.45 -16.02
CA ASN A 625 29.20 -3.34 -15.24
C ASN A 625 30.71 -3.45 -14.88
N ASN A 626 31.50 -4.24 -15.63
CA ASN A 626 32.93 -4.42 -15.37
C ASN A 626 33.85 -3.28 -15.89
N LEU A 627 33.41 -2.02 -15.84
CA LEU A 627 34.24 -0.86 -16.25
C LEU A 627 35.07 -0.26 -15.10
N GLY A 628 35.12 -0.90 -13.94
CA GLY A 628 35.76 -0.36 -12.74
C GLY A 628 34.85 0.65 -12.06
N ASN A 629 35.35 1.84 -11.71
CA ASN A 629 34.58 2.85 -10.98
C ASN A 629 33.70 3.72 -11.89
N TRP A 630 33.23 3.19 -13.01
CA TRP A 630 32.29 3.88 -13.90
C TRP A 630 30.87 3.38 -13.64
N GLN A 631 29.92 4.30 -13.52
CA GLN A 631 28.50 4.00 -13.32
C GLN A 631 27.68 4.58 -14.47
N ALA A 632 26.70 3.83 -14.97
CA ALA A 632 25.74 4.33 -15.95
C ALA A 632 24.75 5.29 -15.27
N LEU A 633 24.49 6.43 -15.90
CA LEU A 633 23.58 7.46 -15.38
C LEU A 633 22.29 7.58 -16.19
N ALA A 634 22.36 7.42 -17.50
CA ALA A 634 21.22 7.55 -18.41
C ALA A 634 21.50 6.83 -19.73
N ALA A 635 20.46 6.52 -20.50
CA ALA A 635 20.58 5.98 -21.84
C ALA A 635 19.55 6.64 -22.75
N GLU A 636 19.95 7.08 -23.94
CA GLU A 636 19.08 7.84 -24.84
C GLU A 636 19.37 7.59 -26.32
N THR A 637 18.35 7.74 -27.17
CA THR A 637 18.53 7.79 -28.63
C THR A 637 18.68 9.24 -29.10
N VAL A 638 19.91 9.73 -29.16
CA VAL A 638 20.22 11.11 -29.52
C VAL A 638 20.48 11.22 -31.02
N GLN A 639 19.60 11.95 -31.73
CA GLN A 639 19.69 12.15 -33.19
C GLN A 639 19.79 10.83 -33.99
N GLY A 640 19.13 9.78 -33.50
CA GLY A 640 19.12 8.45 -34.13
C GLY A 640 20.34 7.58 -33.80
N VAL A 641 21.14 7.97 -32.82
CA VAL A 641 22.26 7.16 -32.29
C VAL A 641 21.94 6.79 -30.85
N ASN A 642 21.95 5.50 -30.52
CA ASN A 642 21.79 5.04 -29.15
C ASN A 642 23.04 5.37 -28.36
N GLN A 643 22.88 5.98 -27.19
CA GLN A 643 23.97 6.41 -26.34
C GLN A 643 23.72 6.06 -24.89
N VAL A 644 24.80 5.75 -24.16
CA VAL A 644 24.76 5.53 -22.70
C VAL A 644 25.71 6.51 -22.05
N LEU A 645 25.22 7.24 -21.06
CA LEU A 645 25.98 8.21 -20.28
C LEU A 645 26.57 7.52 -19.05
N TRP A 646 27.84 7.78 -18.78
CA TRP A 646 28.60 7.20 -17.68
C TRP A 646 29.30 8.28 -16.87
N GLN A 647 29.46 8.05 -15.57
CA GLN A 647 30.30 8.87 -14.69
C GLN A 647 31.35 8.00 -14.01
N ASN A 648 32.60 8.46 -13.98
CA ASN A 648 33.62 7.86 -13.16
C ASN A 648 33.53 8.40 -11.74
N LEU A 649 33.34 7.52 -10.76
CA LEU A 649 33.14 7.87 -9.36
C LEU A 649 34.41 8.37 -8.64
N ASP A 650 35.61 8.11 -9.17
CA ASP A 650 36.85 8.62 -8.60
C ASP A 650 37.22 10.00 -9.15
N THR A 651 37.02 10.20 -10.46
CA THR A 651 37.52 11.36 -11.19
C THR A 651 36.43 12.35 -11.59
N ASN A 652 35.16 12.00 -11.44
CA ASN A 652 34.00 12.72 -11.96
C ASN A 652 34.05 12.99 -13.47
N GLN A 653 34.86 12.22 -14.21
CA GLN A 653 34.88 12.27 -15.66
C GLN A 653 33.57 11.73 -16.22
N ILE A 654 33.12 12.31 -17.33
CA ILE A 654 31.89 11.91 -18.02
C ILE A 654 32.27 11.11 -19.27
N GLY A 655 31.68 9.93 -19.40
CA GLY A 655 31.87 9.02 -20.51
C GLY A 655 30.58 8.92 -21.31
N VAL A 656 30.68 8.85 -22.63
CA VAL A 656 29.54 8.55 -23.50
C VAL A 656 29.89 7.37 -24.36
N TRP A 657 29.05 6.34 -24.30
CA TRP A 657 29.06 5.25 -25.24
C TRP A 657 28.15 5.58 -26.41
N ASN A 658 28.63 5.36 -27.64
CA ASN A 658 27.76 5.27 -28.81
C ASN A 658 27.57 3.79 -29.12
N SER A 659 26.33 3.39 -29.30
CA SER A 659 25.90 2.01 -29.47
C SER A 659 25.17 1.82 -30.80
N SER A 660 25.11 0.57 -31.25
CA SER A 660 24.27 0.17 -32.38
C SER A 660 22.78 0.27 -32.04
N ALA A 661 21.93 0.01 -33.04
CA ALA A 661 20.48 -0.11 -32.84
C ALA A 661 20.12 -1.15 -31.76
N ASP A 662 20.87 -2.26 -31.69
CA ASP A 662 20.70 -3.32 -30.68
C ASP A 662 21.48 -3.05 -29.38
N TRP A 663 21.78 -1.78 -29.09
CA TRP A 663 22.47 -1.32 -27.87
C TRP A 663 23.84 -1.95 -27.61
N ASN A 664 24.52 -2.43 -28.66
CA ASN A 664 25.89 -2.92 -28.56
C ASN A 664 26.90 -1.79 -28.75
N TRP A 665 27.85 -1.70 -27.84
CA TRP A 665 28.91 -0.70 -27.85
C TRP A 665 29.67 -0.65 -29.18
N ILE A 666 29.84 0.56 -29.73
CA ILE A 666 30.62 0.84 -30.95
C ILE A 666 31.86 1.67 -30.62
N SER A 667 31.69 2.73 -29.84
CA SER A 667 32.78 3.65 -29.49
C SER A 667 32.49 4.38 -28.18
N SER A 668 33.53 4.92 -27.55
CA SER A 668 33.41 5.75 -26.36
C SER A 668 34.10 7.10 -26.54
N SER A 669 33.59 8.10 -25.84
CA SER A 669 34.25 9.40 -25.63
C SER A 669 34.30 9.68 -24.13
N VAL A 670 35.37 10.32 -23.66
CA VAL A 670 35.54 10.70 -22.25
C VAL A 670 35.88 12.18 -22.18
N PHE A 671 35.20 12.88 -21.27
CA PHE A 671 35.31 14.31 -21.05
C PHE A 671 35.77 14.58 -19.62
N GLU A 672 36.66 15.57 -19.45
CA GLU A 672 37.11 16.00 -18.14
C GLU A 672 35.96 16.58 -17.31
N ALA A 673 35.98 16.32 -16.00
CA ALA A 673 34.98 16.80 -15.05
C ALA A 673 34.79 18.32 -15.15
N GLY A 674 33.55 18.77 -15.27
CA GLY A 674 33.20 20.20 -15.37
C GLY A 674 33.61 20.89 -16.68
N SER A 675 34.14 20.17 -17.67
CA SER A 675 34.38 20.75 -19.00
C SER A 675 33.07 21.14 -19.70
N PRO A 676 33.06 22.14 -20.60
CA PRO A 676 31.86 22.50 -21.35
C PRO A 676 31.23 21.32 -22.11
N GLN A 677 32.04 20.38 -22.56
CA GLN A 677 31.60 19.16 -23.25
C GLN A 677 30.92 18.17 -22.30
N ALA A 678 31.43 18.02 -21.07
CA ALA A 678 30.82 17.20 -20.04
C ALA A 678 29.47 17.79 -19.59
N ILE A 679 29.41 19.10 -19.35
CA ILE A 679 28.17 19.81 -18.98
C ILE A 679 27.11 19.67 -20.08
N ALA A 680 27.52 19.78 -21.35
CA ALA A 680 26.59 19.61 -22.47
C ALA A 680 25.96 18.20 -22.53
N GLN A 681 26.56 17.16 -21.94
CA GLN A 681 25.92 15.84 -21.88
C GLN A 681 24.74 15.82 -20.89
N ALA A 682 24.82 16.58 -19.79
CA ALA A 682 23.71 16.73 -18.83
C ALA A 682 22.43 17.19 -19.54
N ASP A 683 22.56 18.24 -20.37
CA ASP A 683 21.45 18.81 -21.13
C ASP A 683 20.91 17.84 -22.20
N ILE A 684 21.78 17.03 -22.81
CA ILE A 684 21.40 16.07 -23.86
C ILE A 684 20.60 14.91 -23.27
N PHE A 685 20.99 14.42 -22.10
CA PHE A 685 20.37 13.27 -21.43
C PHE A 685 19.33 13.67 -20.37
N GLY A 686 19.11 14.96 -20.13
CA GLY A 686 18.14 15.43 -19.14
C GLY A 686 18.50 15.12 -17.68
N VAL A 687 19.77 14.84 -17.38
CA VAL A 687 20.23 14.48 -16.02
C VAL A 687 20.94 15.64 -15.32
N ASP A 688 20.67 15.86 -14.04
CA ASP A 688 21.43 16.81 -13.24
C ASP A 688 22.75 16.19 -12.75
N LEU A 689 23.83 16.50 -13.46
CA LEU A 689 25.17 16.05 -13.07
C LEU A 689 25.66 16.64 -11.74
N ASN A 690 24.98 17.64 -11.14
CA ASN A 690 25.36 18.22 -9.84
C ASN A 690 24.76 17.47 -8.64
N ALA A 691 23.79 16.58 -8.85
CA ALA A 691 23.21 15.75 -7.78
C ALA A 691 24.14 14.60 -7.34
N VAL A 692 25.24 14.37 -8.05
CA VAL A 692 26.22 13.29 -7.85
C VAL A 692 27.66 13.84 -7.65
N ILE A 693 27.82 15.14 -7.37
CA ILE A 693 29.12 15.81 -7.13
C ILE A 693 29.29 16.22 -5.67
#